data_AF-D8R301-F1
#
_entry.id   AF-D8R301-F1
#
_cell.length_a   1.000
_cell.length_b   1.000
_cell.length_c   1.000
_cell.angle_alpha   90.00
_cell.angle_beta   90.00
_cell.angle_gamma   90.00
#
_symmetry.space_group_name_H-M   'P 1'
#
loop_
_entity.id
_entity.type
_entity.pdbx_description
1 polymer ?
#
loop_
_entity_poly.entity_id
_entity_poly.type
_entity_poly.pdbx_seq_one_letter_code
_entity_poly.pdbx_strand_id
1 'polypeptide(L)'
;MEEKDVGILCFANSFPGFRAVLKQRYSDFIVNEVDLDGNVVRLTSLTAPPEDETRSEAAAAEFSVASYEAQLDAFKELAGEENARIVKQLLDKISPEQADDGNALVETLTPNEDKGSRTKVHAFFRERMPMLITDTVADNRIRVRYGGGSASDDRAGKRNRSWKGKRGYESKRQRQDGDKFDRRAGNYWPADRHKFCQFYLYKENKTTQSALMIVAQKIGVKAKNMGFAGTKDKRAVTTQRVTVYKHSATQLAALNKSLFGIKLGNFSYVEKGLVLGELSGNRFNVILRDVVAESENAIKEAAEGMGNSGFINYYGLQRFGSCGVPTHAIGAKLLQGDWKTAVDLILQEREGDQQAAEESRKIFKTAGPAEALKLMPHHMIAERAILLGLKKDPANYLQAIQNIPRPMRMMYVHSYQSYLWNSAASARIQKYGNPLLSFSNGVKDVAFTGVDAVVEGDLVYCQEDEISKEAGKDDVELEDLVDTDVLEDDARMELARPSRKKVKHVTAEDIALKKYAITDVVLPLVGSTTVYPSNDVADVYNKITKMESIDLKSCTHNVKEFSVEYLTGAYRNLLVKPIDFEWRLSSYSDSRNPLTKTDMDLLQDPSTSLPEEDANSTQGPSLLALQLQFTLPTSAYATMAIREVMKMSTSVSLHKLLSQ
;
A
#
# COMPACT_ATOMS: atom_id res chain seq x y z
N MET A 1 16.24 19.99 -0.42
CA MET A 1 16.57 19.01 0.64
C MET A 1 17.50 18.00 0.03
N GLU A 2 18.67 17.88 0.63
CA GLU A 2 19.73 16.96 0.22
C GLU A 2 19.83 15.78 1.20
N GLU A 3 20.55 14.74 0.80
CA GLU A 3 20.77 13.53 1.61
C GLU A 3 21.42 13.84 2.97
N LYS A 4 22.36 14.80 3.00
CA LYS A 4 23.03 15.24 4.23
C LYS A 4 22.08 15.86 5.26
N ASP A 5 21.01 16.51 4.80
CA ASP A 5 20.03 17.18 5.68
C ASP A 5 19.24 16.15 6.50
N VAL A 6 19.23 14.88 6.07
CA VAL A 6 18.48 13.78 6.68
C VAL A 6 19.38 12.65 7.18
N GLY A 7 20.66 12.95 7.41
CA GLY A 7 21.61 12.02 8.03
C GLY A 7 22.08 10.88 7.12
N ILE A 8 21.95 11.01 5.80
CA ILE A 8 22.47 10.04 4.83
C ILE A 8 23.86 10.52 4.40
N LEU A 9 24.91 10.02 5.06
CA LEU A 9 26.27 10.55 4.90
C LEU A 9 27.27 9.53 4.35
N CYS A 10 27.12 8.25 4.71
CA CYS A 10 28.14 7.23 4.44
C CYS A 10 27.74 6.28 3.30
N PHE A 11 28.70 5.49 2.83
CA PHE A 11 28.50 4.37 1.92
C PHE A 11 28.97 3.08 2.61
N ALA A 12 28.43 1.93 2.24
CA ALA A 12 28.89 0.65 2.80
C ALA A 12 30.28 0.27 2.26
N ASN A 13 30.55 0.58 0.99
CA ASN A 13 31.71 0.05 0.26
C ASN A 13 32.56 1.14 -0.41
N SER A 14 33.73 0.72 -0.87
CA SER A 14 34.79 1.58 -1.44
C SER A 14 34.95 1.51 -2.97
N PHE A 15 34.19 0.65 -3.65
CA PHE A 15 34.23 0.53 -5.11
C PHE A 15 33.91 1.87 -5.81
N PRO A 16 34.43 2.11 -7.03
CA PRO A 16 34.20 3.34 -7.77
C PRO A 16 32.72 3.52 -8.11
N GLY A 17 32.23 4.76 -8.01
CA GLY A 17 30.89 5.13 -8.47
C GLY A 17 30.85 5.49 -9.95
N PHE A 18 29.64 5.69 -10.47
CA PHE A 18 29.43 6.16 -11.83
C PHE A 18 28.14 6.99 -11.93
N ARG A 19 28.06 7.82 -12.97
CA ARG A 19 26.87 8.63 -13.25
C ARG A 19 25.87 7.82 -14.06
N ALA A 20 24.59 7.93 -13.70
CA ALA A 20 23.48 7.38 -14.46
C ALA A 20 22.16 8.11 -14.13
N VAL A 21 21.13 7.88 -14.94
CA VAL A 21 19.80 8.44 -14.79
C VAL A 21 18.84 7.36 -14.27
N LEU A 22 18.31 7.59 -13.06
CA LEU A 22 17.30 6.75 -12.44
C LEU A 22 15.89 7.20 -12.83
N LYS A 23 15.02 6.23 -13.12
CA LYS A 23 13.60 6.46 -13.43
C LYS A 23 13.45 7.49 -14.56
N GLN A 24 14.24 7.43 -15.65
CA GLN A 24 13.99 8.31 -16.79
C GLN A 24 12.56 8.07 -17.33
N ARG A 25 12.19 6.79 -17.48
CA ARG A 25 10.81 6.33 -17.70
C ARG A 25 10.29 5.60 -16.46
N TYR A 26 8.97 5.55 -16.27
CA TYR A 26 8.38 4.76 -15.17
C TYR A 26 8.52 3.25 -15.42
N SER A 27 8.63 2.82 -16.67
CA SER A 27 8.86 1.44 -17.10
C SER A 27 10.29 0.95 -16.86
N ASP A 28 11.23 1.86 -16.59
CA ASP A 28 12.61 1.52 -16.20
C ASP A 28 12.71 1.11 -14.73
N PHE A 29 11.60 1.16 -13.99
CA PHE A 29 11.55 0.83 -12.57
C PHE A 29 10.33 -0.08 -12.31
N ILE A 30 10.58 -1.38 -12.35
CA ILE A 30 9.56 -2.42 -12.16
C ILE A 30 9.68 -2.97 -10.75
N VAL A 31 8.54 -3.13 -10.07
CA VAL A 31 8.46 -3.67 -8.72
C VAL A 31 7.41 -4.78 -8.64
N ASN A 32 7.85 -5.99 -8.34
CA ASN A 32 6.97 -7.11 -8.07
C ASN A 32 7.00 -7.42 -6.57
N GLU A 33 5.85 -7.50 -5.93
CA GLU A 33 5.78 -7.97 -4.54
C GLU A 33 6.32 -9.40 -4.42
N VAL A 34 6.94 -9.72 -3.28
CA VAL A 34 7.29 -11.10 -2.92
C VAL A 34 6.43 -11.51 -1.73
N ASP A 35 5.68 -12.59 -1.88
CA ASP A 35 4.80 -13.10 -0.81
C ASP A 35 5.59 -13.72 0.35
N LEU A 36 4.90 -14.17 1.39
CA LEU A 36 5.52 -14.78 2.56
C LEU A 36 6.16 -16.14 2.26
N ASP A 37 5.73 -16.81 1.19
CA ASP A 37 6.28 -18.08 0.72
C ASP A 37 7.51 -17.89 -0.20
N GLY A 38 7.85 -16.64 -0.51
CA GLY A 38 9.00 -16.29 -1.37
C GLY A 38 8.67 -16.20 -2.86
N ASN A 39 7.40 -16.33 -3.27
CA ASN A 39 7.01 -16.24 -4.66
C ASN A 39 6.95 -14.78 -5.13
N VAL A 40 7.49 -14.52 -6.32
CA VAL A 40 7.40 -13.21 -6.98
C VAL A 40 6.02 -13.07 -7.64
N VAL A 41 5.27 -12.06 -7.19
CA VAL A 41 3.91 -11.75 -7.68
C VAL A 41 4.01 -11.16 -9.10
N ARG A 42 3.68 -11.99 -10.09
CA ARG A 42 3.67 -11.68 -11.52
C ARG A 42 2.27 -11.77 -12.10
N LEU A 43 1.86 -10.76 -12.86
CA LEU A 43 0.60 -10.82 -13.58
C LEU A 43 0.76 -11.75 -14.80
N THR A 44 0.15 -12.93 -14.76
CA THR A 44 0.28 -13.97 -15.80
C THR A 44 -1.05 -14.39 -16.43
N SER A 45 -2.18 -13.95 -15.86
CA SER A 45 -3.49 -14.18 -16.46
C SER A 45 -4.45 -13.04 -16.13
N LEU A 46 -5.28 -12.64 -17.10
CA LEU A 46 -6.36 -11.67 -16.92
C LEU A 46 -7.75 -12.32 -16.82
N THR A 47 -7.83 -13.64 -17.00
CA THR A 47 -9.10 -14.38 -17.04
C THR A 47 -9.53 -14.80 -15.65
N ALA A 48 -10.85 -14.86 -15.43
CA ALA A 48 -11.40 -15.43 -14.21
C ALA A 48 -11.18 -16.95 -14.17
N PRO A 49 -11.16 -17.59 -12.98
CA PRO A 49 -11.04 -19.03 -12.86
C PRO A 49 -12.25 -19.73 -13.50
N PRO A 50 -12.07 -20.92 -14.13
CA PRO A 50 -13.15 -21.64 -14.81
C PRO A 50 -14.34 -22.01 -13.89
N GLU A 51 -14.09 -22.11 -12.59
CA GLU A 51 -15.11 -22.37 -11.56
C GLU A 51 -16.20 -21.28 -11.50
N ASP A 52 -15.92 -20.07 -12.01
CA ASP A 52 -16.92 -19.01 -12.15
C ASP A 52 -17.71 -19.09 -13.48
N GLU A 53 -17.12 -19.66 -14.54
CA GLU A 53 -17.77 -19.80 -15.86
C GLU A 53 -18.70 -21.02 -15.89
N THR A 54 -18.23 -22.16 -15.41
CA THR A 54 -18.99 -23.43 -15.34
C THR A 54 -20.25 -23.34 -14.48
N ARG A 55 -20.26 -22.52 -13.42
CA ARG A 55 -21.47 -22.29 -12.60
C ARG A 55 -22.44 -21.28 -13.22
N SER A 56 -21.96 -20.33 -14.02
CA SER A 56 -22.83 -19.46 -14.82
C SER A 56 -23.59 -20.27 -15.87
N GLU A 57 -22.90 -21.23 -16.51
CA GLU A 57 -23.50 -22.14 -17.49
C GLU A 57 -24.37 -23.23 -16.83
N ALA A 58 -23.98 -23.79 -15.68
CA ALA A 58 -24.82 -24.73 -14.94
C ALA A 58 -26.12 -24.07 -14.42
N ALA A 59 -26.05 -22.82 -13.94
CA ALA A 59 -27.23 -22.04 -13.55
C ALA A 59 -28.13 -21.70 -14.76
N ALA A 60 -27.57 -21.61 -15.97
CA ALA A 60 -28.32 -21.44 -17.22
C ALA A 60 -28.80 -22.77 -17.84
N ALA A 61 -28.17 -23.89 -17.53
CA ALA A 61 -28.52 -25.23 -18.02
C ALA A 61 -29.58 -25.94 -17.15
N GLU A 62 -29.75 -25.54 -15.87
CA GLU A 62 -30.87 -25.95 -15.01
C GLU A 62 -32.20 -25.25 -15.35
N PHE A 63 -32.24 -24.48 -16.45
CA PHE A 63 -33.37 -23.66 -16.88
C PHE A 63 -34.42 -24.42 -17.70
N SER A 64 -34.82 -25.61 -17.23
CA SER A 64 -36.04 -26.28 -17.69
C SER A 64 -37.06 -26.34 -16.56
N VAL A 65 -38.31 -25.96 -16.87
CA VAL A 65 -39.46 -25.90 -15.94
C VAL A 65 -39.71 -27.25 -15.22
N ALA A 66 -39.25 -28.36 -15.80
CA ALA A 66 -39.44 -29.72 -15.26
C ALA A 66 -38.68 -30.02 -13.95
N SER A 67 -37.72 -29.18 -13.54
CA SER A 67 -36.83 -29.45 -12.39
C SER A 67 -37.35 -28.97 -11.02
N TYR A 68 -38.42 -28.15 -11.00
CA TYR A 68 -38.81 -27.39 -9.80
C TYR A 68 -40.09 -27.87 -9.08
N GLU A 69 -40.73 -28.95 -9.52
CA GLU A 69 -41.98 -29.44 -8.91
C GLU A 69 -41.79 -29.80 -7.42
N ALA A 70 -40.70 -30.47 -7.06
CA ALA A 70 -40.40 -30.84 -5.69
C ALA A 70 -40.16 -29.61 -4.77
N GLN A 71 -39.54 -28.56 -5.30
CA GLN A 71 -39.29 -27.31 -4.59
C GLN A 71 -40.59 -26.49 -4.47
N LEU A 72 -41.47 -26.52 -5.47
CA LEU A 72 -42.79 -25.91 -5.39
C LEU A 72 -43.68 -26.59 -4.35
N ASP A 73 -43.61 -27.92 -4.23
CA ASP A 73 -44.33 -28.67 -3.19
C ASP A 73 -43.80 -28.35 -1.79
N ALA A 74 -42.48 -28.31 -1.61
CA ALA A 74 -41.87 -27.89 -0.34
C ALA A 74 -42.21 -26.43 0.02
N PHE A 75 -42.33 -25.55 -0.98
CA PHE A 75 -42.76 -24.17 -0.77
C PHE A 75 -44.25 -24.06 -0.42
N LYS A 76 -45.09 -24.91 -1.02
CA LYS A 76 -46.52 -25.00 -0.72
C LYS A 76 -46.78 -25.38 0.74
N GLU A 77 -45.97 -26.28 1.31
CA GLU A 77 -46.03 -26.59 2.75
C GLU A 77 -45.62 -25.40 3.63
N LEU A 78 -44.64 -24.61 3.19
CA LEU A 78 -44.08 -23.50 3.97
C LEU A 78 -44.94 -22.22 3.94
N ALA A 79 -45.45 -21.85 2.76
CA ALA A 79 -46.07 -20.54 2.50
C ALA A 79 -47.52 -20.64 1.99
N GLY A 80 -48.07 -21.84 1.84
CA GLY A 80 -49.43 -22.08 1.37
C GLY A 80 -49.57 -22.13 -0.15
N GLU A 81 -50.71 -22.65 -0.59
CA GLU A 81 -50.98 -22.97 -1.99
C GLU A 81 -51.09 -21.73 -2.90
N GLU A 82 -51.59 -20.62 -2.37
CA GLU A 82 -51.71 -19.35 -3.11
C GLU A 82 -50.33 -18.76 -3.45
N ASN A 83 -49.41 -18.74 -2.47
CA ASN A 83 -48.04 -18.26 -2.70
C ASN A 83 -47.27 -19.20 -3.63
N ALA A 84 -47.47 -20.51 -3.54
CA ALA A 84 -46.86 -21.47 -4.47
C ALA A 84 -47.35 -21.29 -5.91
N ARG A 85 -48.64 -20.96 -6.10
CA ARG A 85 -49.17 -20.61 -7.43
C ARG A 85 -48.53 -19.34 -8.00
N ILE A 86 -48.32 -18.31 -7.18
CA ILE A 86 -47.65 -17.06 -7.60
C ILE A 86 -46.22 -17.35 -8.07
N VAL A 87 -45.46 -18.16 -7.31
CA VAL A 87 -44.09 -18.54 -7.70
C VAL A 87 -44.09 -19.41 -8.95
N LYS A 88 -45.04 -20.34 -9.10
CA LYS A 88 -45.19 -21.15 -10.30
C LYS A 88 -45.48 -20.29 -11.54
N GLN A 89 -46.38 -19.32 -11.43
CA GLN A 89 -46.66 -18.35 -12.49
C GLN A 89 -45.44 -17.50 -12.85
N LEU A 90 -44.62 -17.13 -11.87
CA LEU A 90 -43.36 -16.43 -12.11
C LEU A 90 -42.38 -17.33 -12.89
N LEU A 91 -42.24 -18.61 -12.50
CA LEU A 91 -41.39 -19.58 -13.19
C LEU A 91 -41.84 -19.87 -14.62
N ASP A 92 -43.14 -20.02 -14.85
CA ASP A 92 -43.72 -20.26 -16.18
C ASP A 92 -43.51 -19.07 -17.14
N LYS A 93 -43.34 -17.85 -16.59
CA LYS A 93 -43.04 -16.63 -17.37
C LYS A 93 -41.56 -16.50 -17.75
N ILE A 94 -40.66 -17.30 -17.18
CA ILE A 94 -39.23 -17.20 -17.47
C ILE A 94 -38.90 -18.09 -18.67
N SER A 95 -38.95 -17.50 -19.88
CA SER A 95 -38.45 -18.12 -21.11
C SER A 95 -37.02 -17.67 -21.43
N PRO A 96 -36.19 -18.49 -22.13
CA PRO A 96 -34.80 -18.14 -22.46
C PRO A 96 -34.65 -16.87 -23.32
N GLU A 97 -35.68 -16.49 -24.09
CA GLU A 97 -35.61 -15.45 -25.13
C GLU A 97 -36.06 -14.05 -24.67
N GLN A 98 -36.57 -13.87 -23.45
CA GLN A 98 -37.10 -12.58 -22.96
C GLN A 98 -36.29 -11.94 -21.81
N ALA A 99 -35.08 -12.44 -21.53
CA ALA A 99 -34.26 -11.94 -20.41
C ALA A 99 -33.58 -10.58 -20.64
N ASP A 100 -33.77 -9.93 -21.80
CA ASP A 100 -33.04 -8.70 -22.18
C ASP A 100 -33.93 -7.44 -22.34
N ASP A 101 -35.25 -7.56 -22.22
CA ASP A 101 -36.12 -6.38 -22.13
C ASP A 101 -36.32 -6.02 -20.66
N GLY A 102 -35.95 -4.80 -20.27
CA GLY A 102 -35.86 -4.28 -18.90
C GLY A 102 -37.13 -4.26 -18.03
N ASN A 103 -38.14 -5.09 -18.30
CA ASN A 103 -39.22 -5.41 -17.38
C ASN A 103 -38.79 -6.56 -16.46
N ALA A 104 -38.24 -6.22 -15.29
CA ALA A 104 -37.98 -7.21 -14.25
C ALA A 104 -39.28 -7.96 -13.91
N LEU A 105 -39.33 -9.28 -14.17
CA LEU A 105 -40.40 -10.15 -13.69
C LEU A 105 -40.37 -10.15 -12.16
N VAL A 106 -41.32 -9.42 -11.56
CA VAL A 106 -41.51 -9.30 -10.12
C VAL A 106 -42.94 -9.69 -9.77
N GLU A 107 -43.10 -10.64 -8.86
CA GLU A 107 -44.38 -11.00 -8.29
C GLU A 107 -44.35 -10.76 -6.77
N THR A 108 -45.52 -10.51 -6.17
CA THR A 108 -45.62 -10.20 -4.74
C THR A 108 -46.46 -11.24 -4.03
N LEU A 109 -45.89 -11.87 -2.99
CA LEU A 109 -46.58 -12.85 -2.15
C LEU A 109 -47.61 -12.18 -1.25
N THR A 110 -48.53 -12.98 -0.73
CA THR A 110 -49.57 -12.54 0.21
C THR A 110 -48.97 -11.96 1.51
N PRO A 111 -49.66 -11.00 2.17
CA PRO A 111 -49.16 -10.39 3.41
C PRO A 111 -48.96 -11.41 4.53
N ASN A 112 -47.82 -11.33 5.23
CA ASN A 112 -47.57 -12.15 6.41
C ASN A 112 -47.07 -11.29 7.58
N GLU A 113 -47.88 -11.14 8.62
CA GLU A 113 -47.56 -10.31 9.79
C GLU A 113 -46.40 -10.88 10.62
N ASP A 114 -46.25 -12.22 10.66
CA ASP A 114 -45.20 -12.87 11.41
C ASP A 114 -43.83 -12.70 10.74
N LYS A 115 -42.92 -12.04 11.46
CA LYS A 115 -41.53 -11.83 11.03
C LYS A 115 -40.75 -13.14 10.98
N GLY A 116 -41.05 -14.11 11.85
CA GLY A 116 -40.41 -15.42 11.85
C GLY A 116 -40.70 -16.19 10.56
N SER A 117 -41.96 -16.25 10.18
CA SER A 117 -42.43 -16.87 8.94
C SER A 117 -41.87 -16.20 7.69
N ARG A 118 -41.84 -14.86 7.62
CA ARG A 118 -41.17 -14.14 6.53
C ARG A 118 -39.68 -14.47 6.42
N THR A 119 -38.99 -14.61 7.54
CA THR A 119 -37.57 -14.97 7.57
C THR A 119 -37.34 -16.39 7.02
N LYS A 120 -38.23 -17.34 7.35
CA LYS A 120 -38.19 -18.70 6.79
C LYS A 120 -38.44 -18.71 5.28
N VAL A 121 -39.36 -17.90 4.78
CA VAL A 121 -39.61 -17.74 3.34
C VAL A 121 -38.36 -17.18 2.63
N HIS A 122 -37.73 -16.13 3.18
CA HIS A 122 -36.47 -15.62 2.64
C HIS A 122 -35.34 -16.66 2.66
N ALA A 123 -35.26 -17.49 3.71
CA ALA A 123 -34.28 -18.58 3.79
C ALA A 123 -34.56 -19.67 2.74
N PHE A 124 -35.83 -20.02 2.53
CA PHE A 124 -36.23 -21.01 1.52
C PHE A 124 -35.79 -20.61 0.11
N PHE A 125 -36.06 -19.37 -0.33
CA PHE A 125 -35.60 -18.90 -1.64
C PHE A 125 -34.07 -18.89 -1.72
N ARG A 126 -33.38 -18.49 -0.64
CA ARG A 126 -31.91 -18.46 -0.60
C ARG A 126 -31.29 -19.85 -0.72
N GLU A 127 -31.90 -20.86 -0.15
CA GLU A 127 -31.37 -22.23 -0.08
C GLU A 127 -31.82 -23.10 -1.26
N ARG A 128 -33.07 -22.95 -1.72
CA ARG A 128 -33.70 -23.88 -2.68
C ARG A 128 -34.05 -23.26 -4.03
N MET A 129 -34.07 -21.93 -4.15
CA MET A 129 -34.39 -21.22 -5.39
C MET A 129 -33.54 -19.94 -5.55
N PRO A 130 -32.20 -20.06 -5.61
CA PRO A 130 -31.28 -18.91 -5.53
C PRO A 130 -31.37 -17.94 -6.72
N MET A 131 -31.97 -18.36 -7.85
CA MET A 131 -32.26 -17.51 -8.99
C MET A 131 -33.38 -16.49 -8.72
N LEU A 132 -34.17 -16.69 -7.66
CA LEU A 132 -35.25 -15.82 -7.23
C LEU A 132 -34.81 -14.98 -6.03
N ILE A 133 -34.76 -13.67 -6.22
CA ILE A 133 -34.32 -12.72 -5.20
C ILE A 133 -35.56 -12.19 -4.48
N THR A 134 -35.48 -12.09 -3.15
CA THR A 134 -36.61 -11.67 -2.30
C THR A 134 -36.33 -10.44 -1.44
N ASP A 135 -37.30 -9.54 -1.32
CA ASP A 135 -37.26 -8.43 -0.36
C ASP A 135 -38.64 -8.20 0.32
N THR A 136 -38.63 -7.67 1.55
CA THR A 136 -39.85 -7.36 2.28
C THR A 136 -40.24 -5.89 2.07
N VAL A 137 -41.50 -5.63 1.71
CA VAL A 137 -42.08 -4.28 1.56
C VAL A 137 -42.93 -3.88 2.77
N ALA A 138 -43.36 -2.61 2.81
CA ALA A 138 -44.03 -1.93 3.93
C ALA A 138 -45.28 -2.68 4.43
N ASP A 139 -46.01 -3.33 3.52
CA ASP A 139 -47.24 -4.08 3.83
C ASP A 139 -46.98 -5.50 4.34
N ASN A 140 -45.76 -5.79 4.81
CA ASN A 140 -45.31 -7.11 5.22
C ASN A 140 -45.44 -8.20 4.14
N ARG A 141 -45.51 -7.79 2.87
CA ARG A 141 -45.46 -8.69 1.70
C ARG A 141 -44.01 -8.92 1.28
N ILE A 142 -43.77 -10.07 0.65
CA ILE A 142 -42.45 -10.42 0.08
C ILE A 142 -42.56 -10.31 -1.44
N ARG A 143 -41.71 -9.48 -2.05
CA ARG A 143 -41.57 -9.45 -3.51
C ARG A 143 -40.52 -10.46 -3.93
N VAL A 144 -40.79 -11.18 -5.01
CA VAL A 144 -39.93 -12.20 -5.60
C VAL A 144 -39.59 -11.77 -7.02
N ARG A 145 -38.30 -11.69 -7.34
CA ARG A 145 -37.80 -11.25 -8.64
C ARG A 145 -36.88 -12.30 -9.26
N TYR A 146 -37.01 -12.53 -10.56
CA TYR A 146 -36.02 -13.31 -11.29
C TYR A 146 -34.68 -12.55 -11.43
N GLY A 147 -33.59 -13.18 -11.01
CA GLY A 147 -32.24 -12.61 -10.96
C GLY A 147 -31.34 -12.95 -12.16
N GLY A 148 -31.83 -13.67 -13.17
CA GLY A 148 -31.04 -14.06 -14.33
C GLY A 148 -30.77 -12.89 -15.26
N GLY A 149 -29.54 -12.38 -15.23
CA GLY A 149 -29.06 -11.34 -16.12
C GLY A 149 -27.91 -10.58 -15.47
N SER A 150 -26.76 -10.52 -16.16
CA SER A 150 -25.73 -9.51 -15.88
C SER A 150 -26.42 -8.16 -15.72
N ALA A 151 -26.05 -7.41 -14.68
CA ALA A 151 -26.56 -6.06 -14.45
C ALA A 151 -26.27 -5.18 -15.68
N SER A 152 -27.19 -5.16 -16.63
CA SER A 152 -27.18 -4.25 -17.76
C SER A 152 -27.36 -2.83 -17.22
N ASP A 153 -26.63 -1.95 -17.88
CA ASP A 153 -26.25 -0.63 -17.43
C ASP A 153 -27.42 0.35 -17.51
N ASP A 154 -28.32 0.33 -16.53
CA ASP A 154 -29.29 1.42 -16.33
C ASP A 154 -28.62 2.61 -15.62
N ARG A 155 -27.61 3.18 -16.28
CA ARG A 155 -27.01 4.49 -16.01
C ARG A 155 -27.56 5.58 -16.94
N ALA A 156 -28.83 5.51 -17.33
CA ALA A 156 -29.51 6.66 -17.92
C ALA A 156 -30.37 7.36 -16.85
N GLY A 157 -29.82 8.43 -16.25
CA GLY A 157 -30.63 9.43 -15.55
C GLY A 157 -30.45 9.49 -14.03
N LYS A 158 -29.37 10.15 -13.58
CA LYS A 158 -29.39 11.06 -12.42
C LYS A 158 -28.17 11.98 -12.45
N ARG A 159 -28.26 13.00 -13.31
CA ARG A 159 -27.55 14.27 -13.12
C ARG A 159 -28.09 14.95 -11.85
N ASN A 160 -27.18 15.52 -11.06
CA ASN A 160 -27.35 16.59 -10.08
C ASN A 160 -28.67 16.64 -9.29
N ARG A 161 -28.61 16.29 -7.99
CA ARG A 161 -29.30 17.08 -6.97
C ARG A 161 -28.35 17.39 -5.83
N SER A 162 -28.30 18.68 -5.50
CA SER A 162 -27.41 19.29 -4.53
C SER A 162 -27.56 18.65 -3.15
N TRP A 163 -26.41 18.32 -2.57
CA TRP A 163 -26.27 17.96 -1.17
C TRP A 163 -26.50 19.22 -0.30
N LYS A 164 -27.72 19.40 0.22
CA LYS A 164 -27.98 20.25 1.38
C LYS A 164 -28.33 19.36 2.56
N GLY A 165 -27.68 19.61 3.68
CA GLY A 165 -27.53 18.67 4.77
C GLY A 165 -28.79 18.41 5.58
N LYS A 166 -28.74 17.31 6.32
CA LYS A 166 -28.83 17.28 7.78
C LYS A 166 -28.52 15.86 8.24
N ARG A 167 -27.61 15.77 9.22
CA ARG A 167 -27.49 14.61 10.10
C ARG A 167 -28.83 14.40 10.78
N GLY A 168 -29.32 13.17 10.73
CA GLY A 168 -30.50 12.72 11.47
C GLY A 168 -30.52 11.21 11.40
N TYR A 169 -30.61 10.58 12.57
CA TYR A 169 -30.91 9.17 12.79
C TYR A 169 -31.78 8.61 11.64
N GLU A 170 -31.23 7.73 10.80
CA GLU A 170 -32.01 7.08 9.74
C GLU A 170 -33.04 6.16 10.40
N SER A 171 -34.24 6.68 10.61
CA SER A 171 -35.42 5.83 10.71
C SER A 171 -35.43 4.95 9.47
N LYS A 172 -35.38 3.62 9.63
CA LYS A 172 -35.55 2.65 8.53
C LYS A 172 -36.84 2.99 7.79
N ARG A 173 -36.76 3.72 6.68
CA ARG A 173 -37.89 3.92 5.77
C ARG A 173 -38.28 2.53 5.25
N GLN A 174 -39.50 2.10 5.58
CA GLN A 174 -40.09 0.89 5.01
C GLN A 174 -40.26 1.09 3.50
N ARG A 175 -39.86 0.09 2.72
CA ARG A 175 -39.88 0.15 1.24
C ARG A 175 -41.29 -0.04 0.70
N GLN A 176 -41.66 0.70 -0.33
CA GLN A 176 -42.95 0.59 -1.01
C GLN A 176 -42.85 -0.23 -2.29
N ASP A 177 -43.99 -0.69 -2.85
CA ASP A 177 -44.01 -1.53 -4.06
C ASP A 177 -43.32 -0.88 -5.27
N GLY A 178 -43.32 0.45 -5.37
CA GLY A 178 -42.63 1.21 -6.42
C GLY A 178 -41.14 1.46 -6.17
N ASP A 179 -40.57 1.05 -5.03
CA ASP A 179 -39.16 1.23 -4.72
C ASP A 179 -38.29 0.19 -5.44
N LYS A 180 -37.09 0.64 -5.87
CA LYS A 180 -36.10 -0.24 -6.50
C LYS A 180 -35.78 -1.43 -5.59
N PHE A 181 -35.77 -2.63 -6.18
CA PHE A 181 -35.45 -3.88 -5.51
C PHE A 181 -34.08 -3.83 -4.80
N ASP A 182 -33.91 -4.52 -3.67
CA ASP A 182 -32.60 -4.55 -2.98
C ASP A 182 -31.51 -5.12 -3.89
N ARG A 183 -30.55 -4.28 -4.26
CA ARG A 183 -29.37 -4.71 -5.04
C ARG A 183 -28.44 -5.61 -4.23
N ARG A 184 -28.55 -5.65 -2.89
CA ARG A 184 -27.69 -6.48 -2.03
C ARG A 184 -28.08 -7.96 -2.02
N ALA A 185 -29.30 -8.29 -2.42
CA ALA A 185 -29.82 -9.65 -2.34
C ALA A 185 -29.43 -10.53 -3.55
N GLY A 186 -28.77 -9.96 -4.58
CA GLY A 186 -28.48 -10.65 -5.84
C GLY A 186 -27.15 -11.41 -5.93
N ASN A 187 -26.28 -11.39 -4.92
CA ASN A 187 -25.02 -12.12 -4.96
C ASN A 187 -25.09 -13.33 -4.04
N TYR A 188 -25.68 -14.43 -4.51
CA TYR A 188 -25.45 -15.74 -3.90
C TYR A 188 -23.94 -15.97 -3.83
N TRP A 189 -23.40 -16.05 -2.61
CA TRP A 189 -22.00 -16.43 -2.38
C TRP A 189 -21.99 -17.89 -1.98
N PRO A 190 -21.38 -18.78 -2.79
CA PRO A 190 -21.37 -20.20 -2.47
C PRO A 190 -20.73 -20.49 -1.11
N ALA A 191 -21.33 -21.39 -0.33
CA ALA A 191 -20.84 -21.72 1.01
C ALA A 191 -19.49 -22.44 1.00
N ASP A 192 -19.20 -23.16 -0.09
CA ASP A 192 -17.92 -23.83 -0.37
C ASP A 192 -16.82 -22.87 -0.81
N ARG A 193 -17.17 -21.63 -1.19
CA ARG A 193 -16.21 -20.63 -1.66
C ARG A 193 -15.72 -19.75 -0.52
N HIS A 194 -14.41 -19.67 -0.37
CA HIS A 194 -13.79 -18.75 0.58
C HIS A 194 -14.26 -17.30 0.38
N LYS A 195 -14.36 -16.53 1.46
CA LYS A 195 -15.06 -15.23 1.45
C LYS A 195 -14.29 -14.12 0.74
N PHE A 196 -12.98 -14.22 0.57
CA PHE A 196 -12.18 -13.19 -0.07
C PHE A 196 -11.75 -13.62 -1.47
N CYS A 197 -11.93 -12.74 -2.44
CA CYS A 197 -11.29 -12.87 -3.74
C CYS A 197 -9.94 -12.16 -3.68
N GLN A 198 -8.86 -12.91 -3.86
CA GLN A 198 -7.53 -12.41 -4.08
C GLN A 198 -7.30 -12.21 -5.59
N PHE A 199 -6.61 -11.12 -5.94
CA PHE A 199 -6.17 -10.86 -7.30
C PHE A 199 -4.87 -10.06 -7.29
N TYR A 200 -4.16 -10.08 -8.41
CA TYR A 200 -2.95 -9.30 -8.61
C TYR A 200 -3.32 -7.97 -9.25
N LEU A 201 -2.91 -6.89 -8.60
CA LEU A 201 -3.06 -5.52 -9.06
C LEU A 201 -1.77 -5.10 -9.77
N TYR A 202 -1.84 -5.00 -11.09
CA TYR A 202 -0.83 -4.32 -11.91
C TYR A 202 -1.21 -2.86 -12.08
N LYS A 203 -0.27 -1.94 -11.84
CA LYS A 203 -0.49 -0.50 -12.01
C LYS A 203 0.72 0.19 -12.61
N GLU A 204 0.46 1.22 -13.41
CA GLU A 204 1.48 2.04 -14.08
C GLU A 204 1.32 3.50 -13.65
N ASN A 205 2.41 4.11 -13.18
CA ASN A 205 2.45 5.53 -12.83
C ASN A 205 1.33 6.01 -11.86
N LYS A 206 0.90 5.12 -10.94
CA LYS A 206 -0.19 5.37 -9.97
C LYS A 206 0.20 4.93 -8.57
N THR A 207 -0.31 5.62 -7.56
CA THR A 207 -0.20 5.16 -6.16
C THR A 207 -1.12 3.96 -5.93
N THR A 208 -0.77 3.07 -5.00
CA THR A 208 -1.62 1.94 -4.61
C THR A 208 -3.01 2.41 -4.17
N GLN A 209 -3.10 3.42 -3.28
CA GLN A 209 -4.38 4.00 -2.87
C GLN A 209 -5.22 4.52 -4.06
N SER A 210 -4.62 5.26 -5.00
CA SER A 210 -5.37 5.80 -6.14
C SER A 210 -5.90 4.67 -7.03
N ALA A 211 -5.11 3.63 -7.26
CA ALA A 211 -5.54 2.46 -8.03
C ALA A 211 -6.69 1.72 -7.33
N LEU A 212 -6.57 1.45 -6.03
CA LEU A 212 -7.62 0.80 -5.24
C LEU A 212 -8.89 1.64 -5.16
N MET A 213 -8.80 2.97 -5.04
CA MET A 213 -9.97 3.85 -5.07
C MET A 213 -10.75 3.74 -6.39
N ILE A 214 -10.06 3.69 -7.53
CA ILE A 214 -10.68 3.55 -8.85
C ILE A 214 -11.38 2.19 -8.96
N VAL A 215 -10.72 1.12 -8.53
CA VAL A 215 -11.29 -0.24 -8.54
C VAL A 215 -12.50 -0.30 -7.61
N ALA A 216 -12.36 0.17 -6.36
CA ALA A 216 -13.42 0.18 -5.35
C ALA A 216 -14.67 0.95 -5.83
N GLN A 217 -14.47 2.11 -6.47
CA GLN A 217 -15.57 2.91 -7.02
C GLN A 217 -16.33 2.15 -8.13
N LYS A 218 -15.63 1.36 -8.96
CA LYS A 218 -16.27 0.60 -10.05
C LYS A 218 -17.08 -0.60 -9.54
N ILE A 219 -16.65 -1.24 -8.45
CA ILE A 219 -17.38 -2.36 -7.83
C ILE A 219 -18.38 -1.92 -6.75
N GLY A 220 -18.43 -0.63 -6.41
CA GLY A 220 -19.38 -0.08 -5.44
C GLY A 220 -19.02 -0.34 -3.97
N VAL A 221 -17.73 -0.53 -3.65
CA VAL A 221 -17.23 -0.65 -2.27
C VAL A 221 -16.37 0.54 -1.87
N LYS A 222 -16.12 0.66 -0.57
CA LYS A 222 -15.12 1.61 -0.05
C LYS A 222 -13.73 0.99 -0.18
N ALA A 223 -12.74 1.78 -0.59
CA ALA A 223 -11.35 1.32 -0.74
C ALA A 223 -10.79 0.68 0.55
N LYS A 224 -11.28 1.09 1.72
CA LYS A 224 -10.91 0.51 3.01
C LYS A 224 -11.30 -0.97 3.19
N ASN A 225 -12.22 -1.48 2.38
CA ASN A 225 -12.67 -2.87 2.40
C ASN A 225 -11.81 -3.76 1.47
N MET A 226 -10.72 -3.22 0.92
CA MET A 226 -9.75 -3.97 0.12
C MET A 226 -8.46 -4.11 0.92
N GLY A 227 -8.01 -5.36 1.09
CA GLY A 227 -6.78 -5.69 1.81
C GLY A 227 -5.57 -5.70 0.88
N PHE A 228 -4.43 -5.20 1.35
CA PHE A 228 -3.15 -5.22 0.63
C PHE A 228 -1.97 -5.25 1.60
N ALA A 229 -0.86 -5.87 1.20
CA ALA A 229 0.28 -6.08 2.10
C ALA A 229 1.19 -4.84 2.26
N GLY A 230 1.26 -3.99 1.24
CA GLY A 230 2.01 -2.74 1.32
C GLY A 230 1.78 -1.82 0.12
N THR A 231 2.08 -0.55 0.28
CA THR A 231 2.03 0.43 -0.81
C THR A 231 3.27 0.32 -1.69
N LYS A 232 3.11 0.46 -3.01
CA LYS A 232 4.23 0.45 -3.97
C LYS A 232 4.42 1.83 -4.60
N ASP A 233 5.60 2.06 -5.18
CA ASP A 233 5.99 3.30 -5.85
C ASP A 233 4.93 3.82 -6.84
N LYS A 234 4.73 5.15 -6.85
CA LYS A 234 3.87 5.80 -7.85
C LYS A 234 4.51 5.75 -9.22
N ARG A 235 5.74 6.28 -9.36
CA ARG A 235 6.46 6.40 -10.63
C ARG A 235 7.24 5.11 -10.89
N ALA A 236 6.49 4.06 -11.22
CA ALA A 236 6.96 2.71 -11.46
C ALA A 236 5.88 1.92 -12.21
N VAL A 237 6.25 0.75 -12.72
CA VAL A 237 5.32 -0.35 -13.03
C VAL A 237 5.35 -1.31 -11.86
N THR A 238 4.20 -1.63 -11.28
CA THR A 238 4.19 -2.47 -10.06
C THR A 238 3.09 -3.51 -10.08
N THR A 239 3.40 -4.71 -9.60
CA THR A 239 2.45 -5.80 -9.39
C THR A 239 2.42 -6.20 -7.91
N GLN A 240 1.23 -6.28 -7.30
CA GLN A 240 1.04 -6.64 -5.89
C GLN A 240 -0.23 -7.43 -5.65
N ARG A 241 -0.32 -8.19 -4.56
CA ARG A 241 -1.56 -8.88 -4.17
C ARG A 241 -2.55 -7.93 -3.51
N VAL A 242 -3.83 -8.18 -3.77
CA VAL A 242 -4.96 -7.45 -3.19
C VAL A 242 -6.09 -8.44 -2.92
N THR A 243 -6.84 -8.23 -1.84
CA THR A 243 -8.03 -9.02 -1.50
C THR A 243 -9.26 -8.14 -1.39
N VAL A 244 -10.43 -8.68 -1.73
CA VAL A 244 -11.72 -8.02 -1.57
C VAL A 244 -12.78 -9.01 -1.08
N TYR A 245 -13.61 -8.58 -0.14
CA TYR A 245 -14.63 -9.44 0.48
C TYR A 245 -15.83 -9.65 -0.44
N LYS A 246 -16.19 -10.91 -0.71
CA LYS A 246 -17.39 -11.36 -1.44
C LYS A 246 -17.64 -10.69 -2.81
N HIS A 247 -16.61 -10.62 -3.66
CA HIS A 247 -16.73 -10.22 -5.07
C HIS A 247 -16.22 -11.32 -5.98
N SER A 248 -16.88 -11.58 -7.10
CA SER A 248 -16.46 -12.66 -8.00
C SER A 248 -15.29 -12.23 -8.88
N ALA A 249 -14.46 -13.21 -9.28
CA ALA A 249 -13.36 -12.97 -10.18
C ALA A 249 -13.85 -12.46 -11.55
N THR A 250 -14.98 -12.97 -12.05
CA THR A 250 -15.59 -12.50 -13.32
C THR A 250 -15.94 -11.03 -13.29
N GLN A 251 -16.53 -10.55 -12.18
CA GLN A 251 -16.84 -9.12 -12.01
C GLN A 251 -15.58 -8.26 -12.05
N LEU A 252 -14.50 -8.71 -11.39
CA LEU A 252 -13.23 -7.99 -11.35
C LEU A 252 -12.50 -8.04 -12.71
N ALA A 253 -12.47 -9.19 -13.36
CA ALA A 253 -11.87 -9.38 -14.68
C ALA A 253 -12.53 -8.49 -15.75
N ALA A 254 -13.87 -8.36 -15.71
CA ALA A 254 -14.61 -7.49 -16.62
C ALA A 254 -14.20 -6.00 -16.54
N LEU A 255 -13.69 -5.55 -15.38
CA LEU A 255 -13.24 -4.16 -15.20
C LEU A 255 -12.04 -3.82 -16.08
N ASN A 256 -11.22 -4.80 -16.46
CA ASN A 256 -10.00 -4.60 -17.25
C ASN A 256 -10.24 -3.83 -18.56
N LYS A 257 -11.45 -3.92 -19.14
CA LYS A 257 -11.88 -3.18 -20.33
C LYS A 257 -11.96 -1.66 -20.11
N SER A 258 -12.17 -1.23 -18.86
CA SER A 258 -12.44 0.16 -18.48
C SER A 258 -11.39 0.78 -17.57
N LEU A 259 -10.36 0.01 -17.20
CA LEU A 259 -9.26 0.40 -16.32
C LEU A 259 -8.06 0.85 -17.16
N PHE A 260 -7.67 2.12 -16.98
CA PHE A 260 -6.52 2.73 -17.65
C PHE A 260 -5.29 2.75 -16.74
N GLY A 261 -4.18 2.18 -17.20
CA GLY A 261 -2.95 2.02 -16.43
C GLY A 261 -3.11 1.14 -15.17
N ILE A 262 -4.16 0.30 -15.14
CA ILE A 262 -4.46 -0.67 -14.09
C ILE A 262 -4.96 -1.95 -14.78
N LYS A 263 -4.46 -3.11 -14.35
CA LYS A 263 -4.97 -4.43 -14.74
C LYS A 263 -5.08 -5.34 -13.52
N LEU A 264 -6.13 -6.14 -13.51
CA LEU A 264 -6.46 -7.10 -12.46
C LEU A 264 -6.37 -8.51 -13.06
N GLY A 265 -5.76 -9.43 -12.34
CA GLY A 265 -5.57 -10.78 -12.86
C GLY A 265 -5.21 -11.78 -11.76
N ASN A 266 -4.83 -13.00 -12.15
CA ASN A 266 -4.41 -14.06 -11.23
C ASN A 266 -5.39 -14.25 -10.07
N PHE A 267 -6.68 -14.35 -10.41
CA PHE A 267 -7.74 -14.41 -9.42
C PHE A 267 -7.73 -15.75 -8.68
N SER A 268 -7.98 -15.71 -7.37
CA SER A 268 -8.13 -16.88 -6.50
C SER A 268 -9.07 -16.55 -5.35
N TYR A 269 -9.67 -17.56 -4.72
CA TYR A 269 -10.47 -17.37 -3.52
C TYR A 269 -9.68 -17.84 -2.30
N VAL A 270 -9.57 -16.98 -1.29
CA VAL A 270 -8.74 -17.21 -0.10
C VAL A 270 -9.55 -17.00 1.18
N GLU A 271 -9.20 -17.75 2.22
CA GLU A 271 -9.92 -17.74 3.50
C GLU A 271 -9.82 -16.41 4.22
N LYS A 272 -8.61 -15.83 4.26
CA LYS A 272 -8.30 -14.59 4.98
C LYS A 272 -8.01 -13.43 4.04
N GLY A 273 -8.42 -12.24 4.46
CA GLY A 273 -8.05 -10.99 3.78
C GLY A 273 -6.59 -10.64 4.06
N LEU A 274 -5.94 -10.02 3.06
CA LEU A 274 -4.55 -9.60 3.13
C LEU A 274 -4.41 -8.33 3.99
N VAL A 275 -3.48 -8.33 4.94
CA VAL A 275 -3.21 -7.17 5.81
C VAL A 275 -1.81 -6.60 5.61
N LEU A 276 -1.62 -5.36 6.08
CA LEU A 276 -0.34 -4.67 5.98
C LEU A 276 0.78 -5.48 6.67
N GLY A 277 1.90 -5.64 5.98
CA GLY A 277 3.05 -6.40 6.47
C GLY A 277 3.10 -7.86 6.03
N GLU A 278 2.04 -8.42 5.42
CA GLU A 278 2.02 -9.80 4.91
C GLU A 278 2.74 -9.96 3.56
N LEU A 279 3.97 -9.47 3.48
CA LEU A 279 4.90 -9.68 2.37
C LEU A 279 6.31 -9.93 2.93
N SER A 280 7.13 -10.71 2.23
CA SER A 280 8.54 -10.87 2.60
C SER A 280 9.40 -9.73 2.06
N GLY A 281 9.02 -9.17 0.92
CA GLY A 281 9.83 -8.15 0.25
C GLY A 281 9.29 -7.71 -1.10
N ASN A 282 10.17 -7.11 -1.91
CA ASN A 282 9.87 -6.70 -3.27
C ASN A 282 11.05 -7.04 -4.18
N ARG A 283 10.77 -7.65 -5.33
CA ARG A 283 11.68 -7.86 -6.45
C ARG A 283 11.68 -6.60 -7.31
N PHE A 284 12.86 -6.01 -7.48
CA PHE A 284 13.10 -4.86 -8.31
C PHE A 284 13.76 -5.28 -9.62
N ASN A 285 13.34 -4.66 -10.71
CA ASN A 285 14.07 -4.65 -11.98
C ASN A 285 14.21 -3.19 -12.40
N VAL A 286 15.43 -2.68 -12.32
CA VAL A 286 15.77 -1.27 -12.45
C VAL A 286 16.74 -1.09 -13.60
N ILE A 287 16.43 -0.15 -14.49
CA ILE A 287 17.30 0.29 -15.57
C ILE A 287 17.86 1.67 -15.19
N LEU A 288 19.19 1.74 -15.09
CA LEU A 288 19.94 2.98 -15.02
C LEU A 288 20.38 3.35 -16.44
N ARG A 289 19.91 4.49 -16.94
CA ARG A 289 20.19 4.97 -18.30
C ARG A 289 21.33 5.98 -18.31
N ASP A 290 21.88 6.26 -19.50
CA ASP A 290 22.95 7.24 -19.69
C ASP A 290 24.12 7.03 -18.70
N VAL A 291 24.62 5.80 -18.67
CA VAL A 291 25.70 5.40 -17.76
C VAL A 291 27.02 5.98 -18.25
N VAL A 292 27.65 6.81 -17.41
CA VAL A 292 28.94 7.44 -17.66
C VAL A 292 29.90 7.07 -16.53
N ALA A 293 30.94 6.32 -16.87
CA ALA A 293 31.97 5.84 -15.95
C ALA A 293 33.37 5.97 -16.59
N GLU A 294 34.41 5.93 -15.77
CA GLU A 294 35.81 5.95 -16.26
C GLU A 294 36.16 4.72 -17.10
N SER A 295 35.57 3.57 -16.77
CA SER A 295 35.71 2.32 -17.51
C SER A 295 34.50 1.42 -17.30
N GLU A 296 34.26 0.49 -18.23
CA GLU A 296 33.24 -0.55 -18.01
C GLU A 296 33.56 -1.41 -16.79
N ASN A 297 34.85 -1.67 -16.51
CA ASN A 297 35.26 -2.45 -15.34
C ASN A 297 34.84 -1.81 -14.03
N ALA A 298 34.86 -0.48 -13.93
CA ALA A 298 34.37 0.23 -12.75
C ALA A 298 32.86 -0.03 -12.52
N ILE A 299 32.06 -0.11 -13.59
CA ILE A 299 30.63 -0.44 -13.49
C ILE A 299 30.43 -1.87 -13.00
N LYS A 300 31.23 -2.81 -13.52
CA LYS A 300 31.19 -4.23 -13.10
C LYS A 300 31.55 -4.38 -11.63
N GLU A 301 32.64 -3.77 -11.20
CA GLU A 301 33.08 -3.78 -9.80
C GLU A 301 32.03 -3.18 -8.87
N ALA A 302 31.39 -2.08 -9.27
CA ALA A 302 30.32 -1.47 -8.49
C ALA A 302 29.05 -2.35 -8.38
N ALA A 303 28.65 -2.99 -9.48
CA ALA A 303 27.49 -3.88 -9.49
C ALA A 303 27.74 -5.14 -8.66
N GLU A 304 28.87 -5.81 -8.88
CA GLU A 304 29.28 -7.00 -8.12
C GLU A 304 29.51 -6.68 -6.63
N GLY A 305 30.12 -5.53 -6.34
CA GLY A 305 30.35 -5.05 -4.97
C GLY A 305 29.05 -4.84 -4.19
N MET A 306 28.04 -4.20 -4.79
CA MET A 306 26.73 -4.06 -4.13
C MET A 306 26.06 -5.42 -3.92
N GLY A 307 26.13 -6.32 -4.90
CA GLY A 307 25.55 -7.67 -4.77
C GLY A 307 26.18 -8.47 -3.63
N ASN A 308 27.50 -8.37 -3.44
CA ASN A 308 28.24 -9.13 -2.44
C ASN A 308 28.17 -8.54 -1.04
N SER A 309 28.32 -7.23 -0.91
CA SER A 309 28.47 -6.55 0.38
C SER A 309 27.21 -5.84 0.86
N GLY A 310 26.25 -5.60 -0.03
CA GLY A 310 25.02 -4.88 0.29
C GLY A 310 25.20 -3.37 0.45
N PHE A 311 24.25 -2.74 1.14
CA PHE A 311 24.18 -1.29 1.30
C PHE A 311 23.64 -0.90 2.69
N ILE A 312 23.91 0.34 3.11
CA ILE A 312 23.35 0.89 4.36
C ILE A 312 21.86 1.13 4.20
N ASN A 313 21.08 0.58 5.12
CA ASN A 313 19.63 0.52 5.07
C ASN A 313 18.96 1.84 5.49
N TYR A 314 19.47 2.98 5.00
CA TYR A 314 18.90 4.29 5.26
C TYR A 314 17.42 4.37 4.88
N TYR A 315 16.70 5.23 5.60
CA TYR A 315 15.45 5.78 5.10
C TYR A 315 15.79 6.78 3.99
N GLY A 316 15.35 6.50 2.76
CA GLY A 316 15.61 7.40 1.63
C GLY A 316 14.80 8.71 1.69
N LEU A 317 15.14 9.67 0.83
CA LEU A 317 14.51 11.01 0.76
C LEU A 317 12.97 10.96 0.65
N GLN A 318 12.39 9.92 0.04
CA GLN A 318 10.95 9.72 -0.01
C GLN A 318 10.28 9.68 1.37
N ARG A 319 10.99 9.22 2.42
CA ARG A 319 10.47 9.17 3.79
C ARG A 319 10.32 10.56 4.42
N PHE A 320 11.10 11.52 3.96
CA PHE A 320 11.13 12.89 4.50
C PHE A 320 10.33 13.88 3.66
N GLY A 321 9.67 13.38 2.60
CA GLY A 321 8.91 14.19 1.65
C GLY A 321 9.79 14.77 0.54
N SER A 322 9.16 15.11 -0.59
CA SER A 322 9.85 15.69 -1.75
C SER A 322 9.80 17.23 -1.78
N CYS A 323 9.21 17.85 -0.76
CA CYS A 323 8.99 19.30 -0.68
C CYS A 323 10.03 19.98 0.20
N GLY A 324 10.18 21.30 0.07
CA GLY A 324 11.19 22.10 0.79
C GLY A 324 11.12 22.06 2.33
N VAL A 325 9.99 21.64 2.92
CA VAL A 325 9.86 21.46 4.38
C VAL A 325 10.12 20.00 4.74
N PRO A 326 11.13 19.70 5.57
CA PRO A 326 11.40 18.34 6.01
C PRO A 326 10.29 17.79 6.91
N THR A 327 9.75 16.63 6.55
CA THR A 327 8.66 15.97 7.30
C THR A 327 9.07 15.65 8.75
N HIS A 328 10.37 15.37 8.97
CA HIS A 328 10.90 15.07 10.30
C HIS A 328 10.91 16.29 11.22
N ALA A 329 11.08 17.50 10.69
CA ALA A 329 11.02 18.74 11.46
C ALA A 329 9.60 18.99 12.01
N ILE A 330 8.57 18.65 11.23
CA ILE A 330 7.17 18.66 11.71
C ILE A 330 7.00 17.63 12.83
N GLY A 331 7.55 16.41 12.65
CA GLY A 331 7.53 15.36 13.67
C GLY A 331 8.15 15.80 15.00
N ALA A 332 9.31 16.47 14.94
CA ALA A 332 9.97 17.03 16.12
C ALA A 332 9.05 18.03 16.87
N LYS A 333 8.39 18.93 16.14
CA LYS A 333 7.45 19.91 16.73
C LYS A 333 6.23 19.26 17.35
N LEU A 334 5.71 18.18 16.76
CA LEU A 334 4.62 17.40 17.34
C LEU A 334 5.03 16.75 18.67
N LEU A 335 6.23 16.16 18.73
CA LEU A 335 6.76 15.55 19.97
C LEU A 335 7.05 16.58 21.07
N GLN A 336 7.42 17.82 20.68
CA GLN A 336 7.62 18.93 21.62
C GLN A 336 6.29 19.48 22.18
N GLY A 337 5.16 19.19 21.53
CA GLY A 337 3.87 19.83 21.82
C GLY A 337 3.73 21.24 21.25
N ASP A 338 4.61 21.64 20.32
CA ASP A 338 4.57 22.92 19.63
C ASP A 338 3.63 22.84 18.42
N TRP A 339 2.34 22.78 18.71
CA TRP A 339 1.28 22.61 17.70
C TRP A 339 1.23 23.76 16.70
N LYS A 340 1.55 24.98 17.16
CA LYS A 340 1.50 26.18 16.33
C LYS A 340 2.58 26.12 15.25
N THR A 341 3.84 25.89 15.64
CA THR A 341 4.92 25.79 14.66
C THR A 341 4.75 24.56 13.76
N ALA A 342 4.20 23.44 14.26
CA ALA A 342 3.85 22.31 13.40
C ALA A 342 2.84 22.69 12.29
N VAL A 343 1.78 23.44 12.63
CA VAL A 343 0.81 23.98 11.66
C VAL A 343 1.47 24.95 10.68
N ASP A 344 2.31 25.86 11.18
CA ASP A 344 3.02 26.84 10.37
C ASP A 344 3.94 26.16 9.35
N LEU A 345 4.66 25.09 9.75
CA LEU A 345 5.51 24.29 8.85
C LEU A 345 4.68 23.55 7.78
N ILE A 346 3.51 23.01 8.14
CA ILE A 346 2.64 22.32 7.17
C ILE A 346 2.07 23.31 6.15
N LEU A 347 1.71 24.53 6.59
CA LEU A 347 1.11 25.57 5.75
C LEU A 347 2.14 26.54 5.13
N GLN A 348 3.43 26.39 5.44
CA GLN A 348 4.51 27.23 4.91
C GLN A 348 4.50 27.26 3.38
N GLU A 349 4.81 28.42 2.80
CA GLU A 349 5.01 28.63 1.36
C GLU A 349 6.16 27.75 0.83
N ARG A 350 5.98 27.20 -0.38
CA ARG A 350 6.92 26.24 -0.98
C ARG A 350 7.20 26.60 -2.43
N GLU A 351 8.46 26.50 -2.82
CA GLU A 351 8.86 26.62 -4.23
C GLU A 351 8.40 25.39 -5.02
N GLY A 352 7.81 25.62 -6.20
CA GLY A 352 7.33 24.56 -7.08
C GLY A 352 5.93 24.02 -6.76
N ASP A 353 5.21 24.60 -5.80
CA ASP A 353 3.79 24.31 -5.58
C ASP A 353 2.95 24.73 -6.81
N GLN A 354 1.81 24.07 -7.02
CA GLN A 354 0.84 24.52 -8.01
C GLN A 354 0.34 25.93 -7.64
N GLN A 355 0.13 26.80 -8.63
CA GLN A 355 -0.27 28.20 -8.42
C GLN A 355 -1.40 28.37 -7.37
N ALA A 356 -2.45 27.56 -7.44
CA ALA A 356 -3.56 27.62 -6.48
C ALA A 356 -3.15 27.29 -5.02
N ALA A 357 -2.21 26.35 -4.84
CA ALA A 357 -1.67 26.03 -3.51
C ALA A 357 -0.75 27.14 -3.00
N GLU A 358 0.11 27.69 -3.86
CA GLU A 358 0.99 28.80 -3.52
C GLU A 358 0.19 30.04 -3.08
N GLU A 359 -0.82 30.43 -3.86
CA GLU A 359 -1.74 31.52 -3.53
C GLU A 359 -2.49 31.24 -2.22
N SER A 360 -2.97 30.01 -2.01
CA SER A 360 -3.64 29.62 -0.77
C SER A 360 -2.75 29.81 0.47
N ARG A 361 -1.48 29.41 0.40
CA ARG A 361 -0.50 29.54 1.49
C ARG A 361 -0.16 31.01 1.78
N LYS A 362 -0.07 31.86 0.75
CA LYS A 362 0.12 33.31 0.91
C LYS A 362 -1.09 33.96 1.59
N ILE A 363 -2.30 33.63 1.12
CA ILE A 363 -3.56 34.15 1.68
C ILE A 363 -3.76 33.72 3.13
N PHE A 364 -3.31 32.52 3.51
CA PHE A 364 -3.40 32.08 4.90
C PHE A 364 -2.73 33.06 5.87
N LYS A 365 -1.58 33.64 5.50
CA LYS A 365 -0.87 34.63 6.33
C LYS A 365 -1.54 36.00 6.36
N THR A 366 -2.24 36.40 5.29
CA THR A 366 -2.78 37.77 5.14
C THR A 366 -4.27 37.88 5.48
N ALA A 367 -5.09 36.92 5.03
CA ALA A 367 -6.55 36.93 5.16
C ALA A 367 -7.12 35.75 5.98
N GLY A 368 -6.27 34.81 6.40
CA GLY A 368 -6.63 33.73 7.32
C GLY A 368 -7.19 32.45 6.68
N PRO A 369 -7.63 31.48 7.50
CA PRO A 369 -7.88 30.10 7.07
C PRO A 369 -9.09 29.92 6.15
N ALA A 370 -10.11 30.78 6.27
CA ALA A 370 -11.34 30.65 5.50
C ALA A 370 -11.15 30.97 4.00
N GLU A 371 -10.36 32.00 3.68
CA GLU A 371 -10.05 32.39 2.31
C GLU A 371 -9.03 31.43 1.68
N ALA A 372 -7.98 31.05 2.44
CA ALA A 372 -7.01 30.06 2.00
C ALA A 372 -7.67 28.73 1.58
N LEU A 373 -8.65 28.26 2.34
CA LEU A 373 -9.36 26.99 2.08
C LEU A 373 -10.09 26.97 0.72
N LYS A 374 -10.51 28.12 0.20
CA LYS A 374 -11.20 28.20 -1.10
C LYS A 374 -10.26 27.87 -2.27
N LEU A 375 -8.98 28.23 -2.14
CA LEU A 375 -7.96 27.99 -3.16
C LEU A 375 -7.20 26.67 -2.97
N MET A 376 -7.13 26.16 -1.73
CA MET A 376 -6.33 24.97 -1.43
C MET A 376 -6.81 23.73 -2.22
N PRO A 377 -5.98 23.09 -3.06
CA PRO A 377 -6.39 21.96 -3.89
C PRO A 377 -6.93 20.77 -3.09
N HIS A 378 -7.94 20.07 -3.63
CA HIS A 378 -8.60 18.95 -2.95
C HIS A 378 -7.68 17.77 -2.59
N HIS A 379 -6.58 17.58 -3.33
CA HIS A 379 -5.64 16.50 -3.08
C HIS A 379 -4.67 16.79 -1.91
N MET A 380 -4.61 18.04 -1.41
CA MET A 380 -3.82 18.43 -0.23
C MET A 380 -4.61 18.19 1.06
N ILE A 381 -4.70 16.92 1.44
CA ILE A 381 -5.59 16.46 2.52
C ILE A 381 -5.20 17.07 3.87
N ALA A 382 -3.91 17.09 4.22
CA ALA A 382 -3.43 17.59 5.50
C ALA A 382 -3.67 19.09 5.65
N GLU A 383 -3.27 19.88 4.65
CA GLU A 383 -3.44 21.32 4.63
C GLU A 383 -4.92 21.71 4.71
N ARG A 384 -5.79 21.05 3.93
CA ARG A 384 -7.24 21.32 3.99
C ARG A 384 -7.84 20.95 5.35
N ALA A 385 -7.42 19.85 5.97
CA ALA A 385 -7.91 19.45 7.29
C ALA A 385 -7.55 20.48 8.37
N ILE A 386 -6.32 21.02 8.33
CA ILE A 386 -5.87 22.09 9.22
C ILE A 386 -6.71 23.36 8.98
N LEU A 387 -6.82 23.82 7.73
CA LEU A 387 -7.57 25.03 7.39
C LEU A 387 -9.06 24.92 7.78
N LEU A 388 -9.68 23.74 7.64
CA LEU A 388 -11.03 23.47 8.12
C LEU A 388 -11.13 23.55 9.66
N GLY A 389 -10.12 23.03 10.37
CA GLY A 389 -10.04 23.12 11.83
C GLY A 389 -9.91 24.55 12.31
N LEU A 390 -8.93 25.29 11.80
CA LEU A 390 -8.66 26.68 12.17
C LEU A 390 -9.78 27.65 11.76
N LYS A 391 -10.52 27.34 10.69
CA LYS A 391 -11.74 28.09 10.34
C LYS A 391 -12.81 28.00 11.44
N LYS A 392 -12.91 26.86 12.12
CA LYS A 392 -13.88 26.64 13.20
C LYS A 392 -13.38 27.23 14.52
N ASP A 393 -12.10 27.03 14.83
CA ASP A 393 -11.45 27.49 16.06
C ASP A 393 -10.00 27.93 15.75
N PRO A 394 -9.74 29.24 15.56
CA PRO A 394 -8.43 29.73 15.12
C PRO A 394 -7.28 29.52 16.11
N ALA A 395 -7.57 29.33 17.40
CA ALA A 395 -6.54 29.18 18.44
C ALA A 395 -6.20 27.70 18.74
N ASN A 396 -7.04 26.76 18.29
CA ASN A 396 -6.91 25.35 18.62
C ASN A 396 -6.13 24.56 17.56
N TYR A 397 -4.82 24.77 17.53
CA TYR A 397 -3.90 24.11 16.61
C TYR A 397 -3.87 22.58 16.77
N LEU A 398 -3.98 22.07 18.00
CA LEU A 398 -4.00 20.63 18.28
C LEU A 398 -5.20 19.96 17.60
N GLN A 399 -6.40 20.51 17.77
CA GLN A 399 -7.59 19.98 17.12
C GLN A 399 -7.49 20.07 15.58
N ALA A 400 -6.87 21.12 15.06
CA ALA A 400 -6.63 21.27 13.62
C ALA A 400 -5.71 20.15 13.08
N ILE A 401 -4.65 19.79 13.81
CA ILE A 401 -3.78 18.65 13.49
C ILE A 401 -4.53 17.32 13.61
N GLN A 402 -5.35 17.14 14.65
CA GLN A 402 -6.12 15.91 14.86
C GLN A 402 -7.21 15.66 13.79
N ASN A 403 -7.62 16.70 13.05
CA ASN A 403 -8.50 16.54 11.89
C ASN A 403 -7.80 15.85 10.70
N ILE A 404 -6.47 15.82 10.67
CA ILE A 404 -5.71 15.06 9.68
C ILE A 404 -5.95 13.56 9.96
N PRO A 405 -6.18 12.73 8.93
CA PRO A 405 -6.29 11.29 9.12
C PRO A 405 -5.09 10.72 9.89
N ARG A 406 -5.35 9.87 10.90
CA ARG A 406 -4.33 9.30 11.81
C ARG A 406 -3.07 8.80 11.09
N PRO A 407 -3.18 7.99 10.02
CA PRO A 407 -1.98 7.49 9.33
C PRO A 407 -1.08 8.59 8.79
N MET A 408 -1.64 9.70 8.29
CA MET A 408 -0.87 10.81 7.72
C MET A 408 -0.17 11.64 8.81
N ARG A 409 -0.82 11.86 9.95
CA ARG A 409 -0.19 12.61 11.05
C ARG A 409 0.91 11.80 11.75
N MET A 410 0.74 10.47 11.86
CA MET A 410 1.81 9.59 12.37
C MET A 410 3.02 9.52 11.43
N MET A 411 2.88 9.79 10.12
CA MET A 411 4.03 9.87 9.22
C MET A 411 5.04 10.94 9.63
N TYR A 412 4.60 12.06 10.25
CA TYR A 412 5.51 13.10 10.74
C TYR A 412 6.39 12.56 11.87
N VAL A 413 5.77 11.98 12.90
CA VAL A 413 6.47 11.36 14.04
C VAL A 413 7.40 10.25 13.56
N HIS A 414 6.92 9.36 12.70
CA HIS A 414 7.75 8.26 12.20
C HIS A 414 8.89 8.74 11.29
N SER A 415 8.75 9.86 10.60
CA SER A 415 9.86 10.45 9.84
C SER A 415 10.92 11.04 10.77
N TYR A 416 10.55 11.50 11.96
CA TYR A 416 11.52 11.91 12.99
C TYR A 416 12.31 10.72 13.54
N GLN A 417 11.64 9.60 13.85
CA GLN A 417 12.32 8.34 14.19
C GLN A 417 13.30 7.91 13.08
N SER A 418 12.88 8.02 11.80
CA SER A 418 13.74 7.73 10.64
C SER A 418 14.95 8.65 10.56
N TYR A 419 14.81 9.93 10.91
CA TYR A 419 15.92 10.90 10.93
C TYR A 419 16.96 10.52 11.99
N LEU A 420 16.52 10.26 13.22
CA LEU A 420 17.40 9.82 14.30
C LEU A 420 18.13 8.52 13.94
N TRP A 421 17.42 7.57 13.33
CA TRP A 421 18.00 6.32 12.85
C TRP A 421 19.07 6.55 11.79
N ASN A 422 18.81 7.39 10.78
CA ASN A 422 19.80 7.70 9.74
C ASN A 422 21.06 8.33 10.35
N SER A 423 20.90 9.30 11.26
CA SER A 423 22.02 9.92 11.95
C SER A 423 22.82 8.92 12.80
N ALA A 424 22.15 8.01 13.51
CA ALA A 424 22.80 6.96 14.28
C ALA A 424 23.54 5.95 13.38
N ALA A 425 22.93 5.55 12.26
CA ALA A 425 23.57 4.70 11.26
C ALA A 425 24.84 5.36 10.71
N SER A 426 24.76 6.62 10.27
CA SER A 426 25.94 7.37 9.82
C SER A 426 27.03 7.41 10.89
N ALA A 427 26.70 7.72 12.14
CA ALA A 427 27.67 7.79 13.23
C ALA A 427 28.32 6.42 13.54
N ARG A 428 27.53 5.34 13.52
CA ARG A 428 28.02 3.95 13.67
C ARG A 428 29.04 3.59 12.60
N ILE A 429 28.82 4.02 11.36
CA ILE A 429 29.74 3.79 10.24
C ILE A 429 30.98 4.69 10.35
N GLN A 430 30.83 5.97 10.71
CA GLN A 430 31.96 6.90 10.86
C GLN A 430 32.91 6.49 11.97
N LYS A 431 32.38 5.93 13.07
CA LYS A 431 33.18 5.62 14.25
C LYS A 431 33.89 4.27 14.16
N TYR A 432 33.23 3.26 13.61
CA TYR A 432 33.72 1.88 13.63
C TYR A 432 33.86 1.26 12.23
N GLY A 433 33.51 1.98 11.17
CA GLY A 433 33.83 1.60 9.80
C GLY A 433 35.27 1.98 9.45
N ASN A 434 35.78 1.42 8.35
CA ASN A 434 37.10 1.77 7.86
C ASN A 434 37.11 3.17 7.20
N PRO A 435 38.04 4.07 7.56
CA PRO A 435 38.15 5.36 6.90
C PRO A 435 38.57 5.16 5.44
N LEU A 436 37.82 5.76 4.51
CA LEU A 436 38.20 5.86 3.10
C LEU A 436 38.59 7.30 2.76
N LEU A 437 39.74 7.47 2.12
CA LEU A 437 40.06 8.74 1.48
C LEU A 437 39.31 8.78 0.14
N SER A 438 38.20 9.53 0.08
CA SER A 438 37.59 9.89 -1.20
C SER A 438 37.99 11.30 -1.62
N PHE A 439 38.33 11.48 -2.89
CA PHE A 439 38.51 12.80 -3.49
C PHE A 439 37.32 13.06 -4.41
N SER A 440 36.45 14.00 -4.04
CA SER A 440 35.46 14.56 -4.97
C SER A 440 35.62 16.08 -5.05
N ASN A 441 35.77 16.61 -6.26
CA ASN A 441 35.80 18.06 -6.56
C ASN A 441 36.87 18.89 -5.82
N GLY A 442 38.02 18.31 -5.46
CA GLY A 442 39.11 19.04 -4.78
C GLY A 442 38.83 19.38 -3.30
N VAL A 443 37.72 18.90 -2.74
CA VAL A 443 37.39 18.99 -1.31
C VAL A 443 37.71 17.66 -0.65
N LYS A 444 38.44 17.69 0.48
CA LYS A 444 38.70 16.51 1.31
C LYS A 444 37.43 16.12 2.05
N ASP A 445 36.56 15.34 1.42
CA ASP A 445 35.47 14.66 2.10
C ASP A 445 35.93 13.27 2.56
N VAL A 446 35.98 13.06 3.87
CA VAL A 446 36.30 11.76 4.46
C VAL A 446 35.05 10.88 4.33
N ALA A 447 35.03 9.98 3.33
CA ALA A 447 34.04 8.93 3.25
C ALA A 447 34.45 7.77 4.17
N PHE A 448 33.52 7.15 4.87
CA PHE A 448 33.80 5.93 5.65
C PHE A 448 33.17 4.75 4.90
N THR A 449 33.89 3.63 4.82
CA THR A 449 33.52 2.40 4.08
C THR A 449 33.97 1.16 4.85
N GLY A 450 33.57 -0.05 4.46
CA GLY A 450 34.09 -1.28 5.06
C GLY A 450 33.50 -1.50 6.44
N VAL A 451 32.32 -2.11 6.46
CA VAL A 451 31.49 -2.30 7.66
C VAL A 451 31.64 -3.71 8.24
N ASP A 452 32.73 -4.43 7.92
CA ASP A 452 32.73 -5.90 8.01
C ASP A 452 32.71 -6.46 9.44
N ALA A 453 32.82 -5.61 10.48
CA ALA A 453 32.90 -6.04 11.87
C ALA A 453 31.71 -5.56 12.72
N VAL A 454 31.09 -6.54 13.39
CA VAL A 454 30.24 -6.32 14.56
C VAL A 454 31.13 -5.86 15.71
N VAL A 455 30.70 -4.85 16.46
CA VAL A 455 31.44 -4.34 17.62
C VAL A 455 30.70 -4.62 18.93
N GLU A 456 31.44 -4.63 20.02
CA GLU A 456 30.87 -4.82 21.36
C GLU A 456 29.84 -3.71 21.63
N GLY A 457 28.68 -4.12 22.15
CA GLY A 457 27.57 -3.22 22.44
C GLY A 457 26.65 -2.87 21.26
N ASP A 458 26.93 -3.40 20.05
CA ASP A 458 25.93 -3.43 18.98
C ASP A 458 24.70 -4.26 19.42
N LEU A 459 23.55 -4.02 18.78
CA LEU A 459 22.33 -4.78 19.04
C LEU A 459 22.10 -5.80 17.92
N VAL A 460 21.68 -7.01 18.29
CA VAL A 460 21.28 -8.09 17.38
C VAL A 460 20.00 -8.75 17.87
N TYR A 461 19.24 -9.38 16.96
CA TYR A 461 18.09 -10.19 17.35
C TYR A 461 18.54 -11.48 18.07
N CYS A 462 17.81 -11.89 19.10
CA CYS A 462 18.05 -13.18 19.76
C CYS A 462 17.72 -14.33 18.81
N GLN A 463 18.55 -15.38 18.80
CA GLN A 463 18.28 -16.60 18.02
C GLN A 463 17.19 -17.44 18.70
N GLU A 464 16.44 -18.23 17.93
CA GLU A 464 15.28 -19.01 18.41
C GLU A 464 15.60 -19.92 19.61
N ASP A 465 16.82 -20.47 19.66
CA ASP A 465 17.29 -21.30 20.78
C ASP A 465 17.41 -20.53 22.11
N GLU A 466 17.67 -19.22 22.07
CA GLU A 466 17.78 -18.37 23.27
C GLU A 466 16.41 -17.93 23.80
N ILE A 467 15.40 -17.89 22.93
CA ILE A 467 14.01 -17.52 23.29
C ILE A 467 13.39 -18.58 24.21
N SER A 468 13.78 -19.84 24.05
CA SER A 468 13.28 -20.98 24.84
C SER A 468 13.69 -20.93 26.33
N LYS A 469 14.77 -20.22 26.69
CA LYS A 469 15.30 -20.15 28.07
C LYS A 469 14.67 -19.02 28.91
N GLU A 470 14.01 -18.05 28.28
CA GLU A 470 13.44 -16.85 28.94
C GLU A 470 11.93 -16.70 28.68
N ALA A 471 11.23 -17.80 28.40
CA ALA A 471 9.77 -17.80 28.25
C ALA A 471 9.08 -17.63 29.61
N GLY A 472 9.15 -16.42 30.16
CA GLY A 472 8.50 -16.03 31.40
C GLY A 472 8.07 -14.57 31.35
N LYS A 473 6.78 -14.36 31.04
CA LYS A 473 5.99 -13.13 31.16
C LYS A 473 6.49 -11.92 30.36
N ASP A 474 5.74 -11.59 29.31
CA ASP A 474 5.41 -10.23 28.82
C ASP A 474 5.31 -10.21 27.29
N ASP A 475 4.38 -11.00 26.74
CA ASP A 475 3.92 -10.83 25.36
C ASP A 475 2.96 -9.64 25.32
N VAL A 476 3.50 -8.42 25.14
CA VAL A 476 2.68 -7.22 24.96
C VAL A 476 2.21 -7.14 23.51
N GLU A 477 0.89 -7.18 23.34
CA GLU A 477 0.21 -7.14 22.04
C GLU A 477 0.43 -5.80 21.30
N LEU A 478 0.65 -5.88 19.98
CA LEU A 478 0.78 -4.72 19.10
C LEU A 478 -0.52 -3.90 19.01
N GLU A 479 -0.45 -2.60 19.29
CA GLU A 479 -1.50 -1.60 18.97
C GLU A 479 -1.08 -0.56 17.90
N ASP A 480 0.20 -0.44 17.53
CA ASP A 480 0.68 0.78 16.84
C ASP A 480 1.27 0.64 15.43
N LEU A 481 1.09 -0.50 14.76
CA LEU A 481 1.34 -0.59 13.31
C LEU A 481 0.10 -0.96 12.48
N VAL A 482 -1.03 -1.20 13.15
CA VAL A 482 -2.27 -1.64 12.50
C VAL A 482 -3.37 -0.66 12.88
N ASP A 483 -3.90 0.06 11.90
CA ASP A 483 -5.14 0.83 12.07
C ASP A 483 -6.31 -0.19 12.11
N THR A 484 -6.44 -0.91 13.21
CA THR A 484 -7.50 -1.91 13.44
C THR A 484 -8.89 -1.29 13.63
N ASP A 485 -9.00 0.04 13.61
CA ASP A 485 -10.26 0.79 13.68
C ASP A 485 -11.01 0.88 12.33
N VAL A 486 -10.49 0.25 11.27
CA VAL A 486 -10.99 0.44 9.90
C VAL A 486 -11.98 -0.65 9.43
N LEU A 487 -12.04 -1.80 10.13
CA LEU A 487 -12.90 -2.94 9.78
C LEU A 487 -14.14 -3.03 10.68
N GLU A 488 -15.29 -3.42 10.12
CA GLU A 488 -16.50 -3.76 10.89
C GLU A 488 -16.22 -4.97 11.80
N ASP A 489 -16.85 -5.00 12.98
CA ASP A 489 -16.51 -5.93 14.08
C ASP A 489 -16.52 -7.43 13.70
N ASP A 490 -17.31 -7.84 12.71
CA ASP A 490 -17.37 -9.24 12.26
C ASP A 490 -16.10 -9.71 11.52
N ALA A 491 -15.27 -8.80 11.00
CA ALA A 491 -13.99 -9.12 10.32
C ALA A 491 -12.77 -9.02 11.25
N ARG A 492 -12.94 -8.53 12.48
CA ARG A 492 -11.84 -8.35 13.46
C ARG A 492 -11.39 -9.66 14.10
N MET A 493 -12.25 -10.69 14.13
CA MET A 493 -12.06 -11.85 15.01
C MET A 493 -11.06 -12.92 14.52
N GLU A 494 -10.53 -12.80 13.30
CA GLU A 494 -9.64 -13.83 12.69
C GLU A 494 -8.22 -13.33 12.32
N LEU A 495 -7.78 -12.20 12.88
CA LEU A 495 -6.49 -11.57 12.54
C LEU A 495 -5.39 -12.01 13.52
N ALA A 496 -4.40 -12.77 13.01
CA ALA A 496 -3.20 -13.12 13.76
C ALA A 496 -2.28 -11.88 13.90
N ARG A 497 -1.82 -11.58 15.13
CA ARG A 497 -0.87 -10.48 15.39
C ARG A 497 0.57 -11.01 15.43
N PRO A 498 1.55 -10.32 14.81
CA PRO A 498 2.94 -10.77 14.81
C PRO A 498 3.62 -10.62 16.18
N SER A 499 4.35 -11.65 16.60
CA SER A 499 5.17 -11.66 17.82
C SER A 499 6.45 -10.82 17.65
N ARG A 500 6.86 -10.11 18.72
CA ARG A 500 8.02 -9.22 18.70
C ARG A 500 9.31 -9.99 18.94
N LYS A 501 10.27 -9.89 18.01
CA LYS A 501 11.62 -10.46 18.19
C LYS A 501 12.38 -9.69 19.27
N LYS A 502 12.86 -10.39 20.30
CA LYS A 502 13.73 -9.83 21.35
C LYS A 502 15.11 -9.48 20.77
N VAL A 503 15.76 -8.48 21.35
CA VAL A 503 17.12 -8.05 21.00
C VAL A 503 18.05 -8.19 22.19
N LYS A 504 19.34 -8.34 21.91
CA LYS A 504 20.41 -8.34 22.93
C LYS A 504 21.62 -7.53 22.48
N HIS A 505 22.44 -7.13 23.45
CA HIS A 505 23.74 -6.54 23.20
C HIS A 505 24.76 -7.62 22.81
N VAL A 506 25.60 -7.31 21.82
CA VAL A 506 26.72 -8.15 21.42
C VAL A 506 27.83 -8.05 22.47
N THR A 507 28.28 -9.20 22.96
CA THR A 507 29.38 -9.32 23.92
C THR A 507 30.71 -9.63 23.23
N ALA A 508 31.82 -9.46 23.95
CA ALA A 508 33.15 -9.87 23.45
C ALA A 508 33.22 -11.39 23.14
N GLU A 509 32.46 -12.21 23.86
CA GLU A 509 32.36 -13.66 23.61
C GLU A 509 31.66 -13.97 22.27
N ASP A 510 30.55 -13.28 21.98
CA ASP A 510 29.82 -13.44 20.70
C ASP A 510 30.71 -13.10 19.49
N ILE A 511 31.58 -12.09 19.64
CA ILE A 511 32.54 -11.65 18.62
C ILE A 511 33.64 -12.69 18.44
N ALA A 512 34.21 -13.21 19.52
CA ALA A 512 35.23 -14.26 19.47
C ALA A 512 34.72 -15.53 18.77
N LEU A 513 33.43 -15.86 18.99
CA LEU A 513 32.74 -16.99 18.36
C LEU A 513 32.23 -16.70 16.93
N LYS A 514 32.35 -15.45 16.44
CA LYS A 514 31.81 -15.01 15.14
C LYS A 514 30.34 -15.40 14.93
N LYS A 515 29.53 -15.30 15.99
CA LYS A 515 28.14 -15.74 15.99
C LYS A 515 27.22 -14.89 15.09
N TYR A 516 27.58 -13.63 14.89
CA TYR A 516 26.78 -12.65 14.15
C TYR A 516 27.59 -12.02 13.01
N ALA A 517 26.91 -11.76 11.91
CA ALA A 517 27.42 -10.94 10.82
C ALA A 517 26.96 -9.49 10.97
N ILE A 518 27.63 -8.57 10.27
CA ILE A 518 27.22 -7.16 10.27
C ILE A 518 25.77 -6.95 9.78
N THR A 519 25.28 -7.83 8.91
CA THR A 519 23.88 -7.82 8.44
C THR A 519 22.86 -8.08 9.56
N ASP A 520 23.28 -8.69 10.67
CA ASP A 520 22.44 -8.97 11.83
C ASP A 520 22.37 -7.79 12.80
N VAL A 521 23.26 -6.80 12.66
CA VAL A 521 23.28 -5.61 13.51
C VAL A 521 22.06 -4.75 13.21
N VAL A 522 21.34 -4.41 14.27
CA VAL A 522 20.15 -3.57 14.23
C VAL A 522 20.38 -2.28 15.02
N LEU A 523 19.74 -1.22 14.56
CA LEU A 523 19.67 0.05 15.28
C LEU A 523 18.21 0.37 15.65
N PRO A 524 18.00 1.01 16.81
CA PRO A 524 16.67 1.29 17.33
C PRO A 524 15.95 2.44 16.60
N LEU A 525 14.64 2.28 16.42
CA LEU A 525 13.70 3.39 16.30
C LEU A 525 13.21 3.76 17.70
N VAL A 526 13.35 5.04 18.04
CA VAL A 526 13.00 5.59 19.35
C VAL A 526 11.58 5.21 19.77
N GLY A 527 11.43 4.73 21.00
CA GLY A 527 10.16 4.36 21.61
C GLY A 527 10.34 3.95 23.07
N SER A 528 9.23 3.77 23.78
CA SER A 528 9.20 3.52 25.23
C SER A 528 9.80 2.18 25.65
N THR A 529 9.76 1.18 24.77
CA THR A 529 10.29 -0.18 25.03
C THR A 529 11.59 -0.46 24.27
N THR A 530 12.19 0.60 23.71
CA THR A 530 13.37 0.48 22.86
C THR A 530 14.65 0.41 23.69
N VAL A 531 15.45 -0.62 23.43
CA VAL A 531 16.81 -0.76 23.95
C VAL A 531 17.77 -0.03 23.02
N TYR A 532 18.69 0.74 23.59
CA TYR A 532 19.74 1.43 22.85
C TYR A 532 21.05 0.64 22.89
N PRO A 533 21.92 0.78 21.87
CA PRO A 533 23.27 0.21 21.90
C PRO A 533 24.02 0.64 23.18
N SER A 534 24.89 -0.21 23.71
CA SER A 534 25.71 0.17 24.88
C SER A 534 27.00 0.90 24.51
N ASN A 535 27.25 1.06 23.21
CA ASN A 535 28.38 1.79 22.65
C ASN A 535 28.05 3.27 22.40
N ASP A 536 29.03 3.99 21.85
CA ASP A 536 28.94 5.44 21.64
C ASP A 536 27.85 5.88 20.65
N VAL A 537 27.24 4.96 19.90
CA VAL A 537 26.13 5.27 18.98
C VAL A 537 24.91 5.75 19.76
N ALA A 538 24.71 5.30 21.00
CA ALA A 538 23.61 5.75 21.85
C ALA A 538 23.66 7.26 22.11
N ASP A 539 24.85 7.85 22.18
CA ASP A 539 25.02 9.28 22.45
C ASP A 539 24.46 10.17 21.34
N VAL A 540 24.38 9.66 20.11
CA VAL A 540 23.81 10.38 18.96
C VAL A 540 22.33 10.67 19.19
N TYR A 541 21.57 9.68 19.68
CA TYR A 541 20.16 9.85 20.00
C TYR A 541 19.97 10.93 21.07
N ASN A 542 20.74 10.85 22.16
CA ASN A 542 20.69 11.82 23.25
C ASN A 542 21.11 13.23 22.81
N LYS A 543 22.14 13.34 21.95
CA LYS A 543 22.63 14.63 21.45
C LYS A 543 21.59 15.33 20.60
N ILE A 544 20.99 14.63 19.63
CA ILE A 544 20.01 15.22 18.70
C ILE A 544 18.75 15.64 19.46
N THR A 545 18.21 14.74 20.28
CA THR A 545 16.99 15.01 21.05
C THR A 545 17.16 16.15 22.05
N LYS A 546 18.32 16.26 22.72
CA LYS A 546 18.66 17.41 23.58
C LYS A 546 18.75 18.72 22.80
N MET A 547 19.39 18.74 21.62
CA MET A 547 19.46 19.94 20.79
C MET A 547 18.06 20.45 20.40
N GLU A 548 17.11 19.53 20.24
CA GLU A 548 15.73 19.84 19.91
C GLU A 548 14.81 19.89 21.14
N SER A 549 15.33 19.86 22.37
CA SER A 549 14.51 19.90 23.58
C SER A 549 13.42 18.82 23.65
N ILE A 550 13.70 17.63 23.10
CA ILE A 550 12.84 16.44 23.18
C ILE A 550 13.46 15.49 24.20
N ASP A 551 12.67 15.01 25.15
CA ASP A 551 13.09 13.93 26.05
C ASP A 551 12.65 12.58 25.45
N LEU A 552 13.55 11.61 25.50
CA LEU A 552 13.32 10.24 25.03
C LEU A 552 12.54 9.40 26.05
N LYS A 553 12.46 9.86 27.31
CA LYS A 553 11.83 9.10 28.41
C LYS A 553 10.52 9.69 28.91
N SER A 554 10.31 10.99 28.73
CA SER A 554 9.12 11.70 29.20
C SER A 554 8.56 12.60 28.11
N CYS A 555 7.28 12.95 28.21
CA CYS A 555 6.63 13.84 27.26
C CYS A 555 6.20 15.15 27.91
N THR A 556 6.31 16.25 27.14
CA THR A 556 5.95 17.60 27.59
C THR A 556 4.43 17.85 27.57
N HIS A 557 3.66 16.95 26.96
CA HIS A 557 2.21 17.09 26.76
C HIS A 557 1.44 15.78 27.03
N ASN A 558 0.14 15.90 27.26
CA ASN A 558 -0.74 14.76 27.58
C ASN A 558 -1.39 14.07 26.36
N VAL A 559 -1.00 14.45 25.13
CA VAL A 559 -1.52 13.84 23.91
C VAL A 559 -0.81 12.51 23.64
N LYS A 560 -1.46 11.39 23.98
CA LYS A 560 -0.91 10.03 23.85
C LYS A 560 -0.30 9.76 22.48
N GLU A 561 -0.97 10.20 21.41
CA GLU A 561 -0.53 9.93 20.04
C GLU A 561 0.84 10.51 19.69
N PHE A 562 1.19 11.67 20.24
CA PHE A 562 2.45 12.35 19.96
C PHE A 562 3.45 12.17 21.11
N SER A 563 3.23 11.16 21.96
CA SER A 563 4.07 10.89 23.12
C SER A 563 5.00 9.71 22.83
N VAL A 564 6.30 9.92 23.08
CA VAL A 564 7.33 8.88 22.99
C VAL A 564 7.02 7.69 23.92
N GLU A 565 6.31 7.91 25.03
CA GLU A 565 5.88 6.86 25.96
C GLU A 565 4.91 5.86 25.31
N TYR A 566 4.11 6.33 24.35
CA TYR A 566 3.14 5.50 23.63
C TYR A 566 3.68 5.02 22.29
N LEU A 567 4.83 5.52 21.83
CA LEU A 567 5.53 4.92 20.71
C LEU A 567 6.22 3.65 21.18
N THR A 568 5.72 2.48 20.79
CA THR A 568 6.34 1.19 21.15
C THR A 568 7.80 1.08 20.70
N GLY A 569 8.17 1.72 19.59
CA GLY A 569 9.49 1.64 18.98
C GLY A 569 9.73 0.31 18.26
N ALA A 570 10.82 0.23 17.49
CA ALA A 570 11.15 -0.96 16.71
C ALA A 570 12.66 -1.05 16.46
N TYR A 571 13.09 -2.10 15.77
CA TYR A 571 14.49 -2.29 15.37
C TYR A 571 14.59 -2.45 13.86
N ARG A 572 15.71 -1.99 13.31
CA ARG A 572 15.95 -2.02 11.87
C ARG A 572 17.41 -2.36 11.61
N ASN A 573 17.64 -3.32 10.72
CA ASN A 573 18.98 -3.75 10.31
C ASN A 573 19.76 -2.57 9.72
N LEU A 574 21.02 -2.43 10.13
CA LEU A 574 21.94 -1.40 9.66
C LEU A 574 22.29 -1.58 8.18
N LEU A 575 22.60 -2.81 7.78
CA LEU A 575 22.90 -3.19 6.41
C LEU A 575 21.83 -4.12 5.85
N VAL A 576 21.60 -4.02 4.55
CA VAL A 576 20.78 -4.98 3.79
C VAL A 576 21.60 -5.48 2.62
N LYS A 577 21.66 -6.80 2.48
CA LYS A 577 22.20 -7.47 1.31
C LYS A 577 21.06 -7.82 0.35
N PRO A 578 21.12 -7.43 -0.93
CA PRO A 578 20.13 -7.84 -1.91
C PRO A 578 20.14 -9.37 -2.11
N ILE A 579 18.97 -9.96 -2.31
CA ILE A 579 18.78 -11.39 -2.58
C ILE A 579 18.58 -11.58 -4.09
N ASP A 580 19.06 -12.69 -4.66
CA ASP A 580 18.97 -13.03 -6.08
C ASP A 580 19.46 -11.90 -7.00
N PHE A 581 20.62 -11.32 -6.66
CA PHE A 581 21.17 -10.16 -7.35
C PHE A 581 21.71 -10.54 -8.73
N GLU A 582 21.22 -9.87 -9.77
CA GLU A 582 21.64 -10.02 -11.16
C GLU A 582 21.85 -8.65 -11.80
N TRP A 583 22.79 -8.54 -12.73
CA TRP A 583 23.01 -7.32 -13.48
C TRP A 583 23.38 -7.61 -14.95
N ARG A 584 23.11 -6.64 -15.82
CA ARG A 584 23.47 -6.70 -17.25
C ARG A 584 23.78 -5.30 -17.77
N LEU A 585 24.84 -5.18 -18.57
CA LEU A 585 25.12 -4.00 -19.39
C LEU A 585 24.53 -4.16 -20.78
N SER A 586 23.92 -3.09 -21.30
CA SER A 586 23.35 -3.03 -22.64
C SER A 586 23.58 -1.66 -23.26
N SER A 587 23.90 -1.62 -24.56
CA SER A 587 23.90 -0.39 -25.34
C SER A 587 22.50 -0.07 -25.86
N TYR A 588 22.20 1.22 -26.03
CA TYR A 588 20.98 1.69 -26.68
C TYR A 588 21.19 3.07 -27.33
N SER A 589 20.34 3.44 -28.28
CA SER A 589 20.39 4.68 -29.06
C SER A 589 19.21 5.59 -28.74
N ASP A 590 17.97 5.07 -28.71
CA ASP A 590 16.76 5.85 -28.39
C ASP A 590 16.36 5.71 -26.91
N SER A 591 16.42 6.82 -26.18
CA SER A 591 15.96 6.95 -24.80
C SER A 591 14.48 6.57 -24.58
N ARG A 592 13.65 6.60 -25.64
CA ARG A 592 12.23 6.26 -25.59
C ARG A 592 11.98 4.75 -25.66
N ASN A 593 12.95 3.96 -26.13
CA ASN A 593 12.77 2.52 -26.26
C ASN A 593 12.78 1.82 -24.89
N PRO A 594 11.83 0.91 -24.62
CA PRO A 594 11.88 0.10 -23.41
C PRO A 594 13.09 -0.85 -23.45
N LEU A 595 13.86 -0.90 -22.37
CA LEU A 595 15.02 -1.81 -22.23
C LEU A 595 14.69 -3.05 -21.39
N THR A 596 13.45 -3.17 -20.94
CA THR A 596 12.97 -4.31 -20.18
C THR A 596 11.48 -4.50 -20.43
N LYS A 597 11.02 -5.74 -20.28
CA LYS A 597 9.60 -6.10 -20.47
C LYS A 597 8.85 -6.01 -19.16
N THR A 598 7.64 -5.49 -19.22
CA THR A 598 6.66 -5.54 -18.12
C THR A 598 5.87 -6.85 -18.15
N ASP A 599 5.18 -7.17 -17.06
CA ASP A 599 4.26 -8.31 -17.01
C ASP A 599 3.17 -8.20 -18.12
N MET A 600 2.75 -6.98 -18.48
CA MET A 600 1.79 -6.75 -19.56
C MET A 600 2.37 -7.01 -20.94
N ASP A 601 3.61 -6.65 -21.19
CA ASP A 601 4.29 -6.94 -22.46
C ASP A 601 4.42 -8.46 -22.64
N LEU A 602 4.81 -9.16 -21.56
CA LEU A 602 4.92 -10.63 -21.54
C LEU A 602 3.58 -11.33 -21.75
N LEU A 603 2.47 -10.74 -21.28
CA LEU A 603 1.12 -11.28 -21.47
C LEU A 603 0.59 -11.12 -22.89
N GLN A 604 0.90 -10.00 -23.54
CA GLN A 604 0.42 -9.71 -24.90
C GLN A 604 1.21 -10.50 -25.94
N ASP A 605 2.53 -10.55 -25.79
CA ASP A 605 3.39 -11.35 -26.64
C ASP A 605 4.64 -11.83 -25.86
N PRO A 606 4.63 -13.09 -25.38
CA PRO A 606 5.80 -13.69 -24.74
C PRO A 606 7.03 -13.73 -25.66
N SER A 607 6.81 -13.87 -26.97
CA SER A 607 7.82 -14.11 -28.00
C SER A 607 8.41 -12.84 -28.62
N THR A 608 7.71 -11.70 -28.54
CA THR A 608 8.22 -10.40 -29.02
C THR A 608 9.56 -10.10 -28.36
N SER A 609 10.68 -10.15 -29.08
CA SER A 609 11.96 -9.65 -28.58
C SER A 609 11.84 -8.16 -28.28
N LEU A 610 12.58 -7.66 -27.29
CA LEU A 610 12.78 -6.21 -27.20
C LEU A 610 13.39 -5.74 -28.52
N PRO A 611 13.14 -4.51 -28.99
CA PRO A 611 13.72 -4.01 -30.23
C PRO A 611 15.22 -4.28 -30.24
N GLU A 612 15.68 -5.23 -31.08
CA GLU A 612 17.09 -5.47 -31.26
C GLU A 612 17.65 -4.26 -31.98
N GLU A 613 18.71 -3.65 -31.44
CA GLU A 613 19.41 -2.63 -32.19
C GLU A 613 20.14 -3.28 -33.35
N ASP A 614 19.78 -2.89 -34.57
CA ASP A 614 20.63 -3.10 -35.71
C ASP A 614 21.98 -2.48 -35.41
N ALA A 615 23.02 -3.33 -35.27
CA ALA A 615 24.41 -2.90 -35.10
C ALA A 615 24.92 -1.98 -36.23
N ASN A 616 24.13 -1.82 -37.30
CA ASN A 616 24.37 -0.96 -38.46
C ASN A 616 23.54 0.34 -38.48
N SER A 617 22.68 0.60 -37.49
CA SER A 617 21.91 1.85 -37.43
C SER A 617 22.84 3.01 -37.00
N THR A 618 23.25 3.79 -38.00
CA THR A 618 24.21 4.91 -37.89
C THR A 618 23.59 6.19 -37.32
N GLN A 619 22.45 6.10 -36.64
CA GLN A 619 21.70 7.28 -36.17
C GLN A 619 21.74 7.40 -34.65
N GLY A 620 22.85 7.93 -34.13
CA GLY A 620 22.96 8.45 -32.76
C GLY A 620 24.22 7.98 -32.01
N PRO A 621 24.64 8.70 -30.95
CA PRO A 621 25.67 8.20 -30.04
C PRO A 621 25.14 6.96 -29.31
N SER A 622 25.93 5.89 -29.29
CA SER A 622 25.62 4.68 -28.50
C SER A 622 25.71 5.01 -27.01
N LEU A 623 24.57 4.95 -26.31
CA LEU A 623 24.47 5.16 -24.87
C LEU A 623 24.54 3.82 -24.14
N LEU A 624 25.01 3.83 -22.90
CA LEU A 624 25.06 2.65 -22.04
C LEU A 624 23.93 2.66 -21.02
N ALA A 625 23.34 1.50 -20.78
CA ALA A 625 22.40 1.25 -19.69
C ALA A 625 22.87 0.07 -18.83
N LEU A 626 22.64 0.19 -17.52
CA LEU A 626 22.85 -0.88 -16.55
C LEU A 626 21.49 -1.36 -16.04
N GLN A 627 21.17 -2.61 -16.31
CA GLN A 627 20.03 -3.30 -15.72
C GLN A 627 20.46 -3.98 -14.42
N LEU A 628 19.69 -3.77 -13.36
CA LEU A 628 19.84 -4.39 -12.05
C LEU A 628 18.55 -5.12 -11.67
N GLN A 629 18.66 -6.38 -11.28
CA GLN A 629 17.53 -7.14 -10.75
C GLN A 629 17.88 -7.69 -9.38
N PHE A 630 17.04 -7.45 -8.38
CA PHE A 630 17.32 -7.87 -7.01
C PHE A 630 16.08 -7.84 -6.13
N THR A 631 16.08 -8.66 -5.09
CA THR A 631 15.01 -8.73 -4.10
C THR A 631 15.47 -8.05 -2.82
N LEU A 632 14.65 -7.15 -2.29
CA LEU A 632 14.88 -6.53 -0.97
C LEU A 632 13.79 -6.93 0.02
N PRO A 633 14.14 -7.12 1.31
CA PRO A 633 13.15 -7.36 2.35
C PRO A 633 12.22 -6.15 2.54
N THR A 634 11.17 -6.34 3.33
CA THR A 634 10.30 -5.22 3.73
C THR A 634 11.07 -4.09 4.39
N SER A 635 10.53 -2.88 4.27
CA SER A 635 11.13 -1.66 4.83
C SER A 635 12.51 -1.29 4.26
N ALA A 636 13.06 -1.95 3.24
CA ALA A 636 14.28 -1.53 2.54
C ALA A 636 13.95 -0.64 1.32
N TYR A 637 14.84 0.30 1.00
CA TYR A 637 14.65 1.27 -0.08
C TYR A 637 15.59 0.95 -1.26
N ALA A 638 15.03 0.61 -2.42
CA ALA A 638 15.82 0.38 -3.64
C ALA A 638 16.65 1.60 -4.05
N THR A 639 16.19 2.82 -3.77
CA THR A 639 16.99 4.04 -4.00
C THR A 639 18.29 4.04 -3.19
N MET A 640 18.33 3.45 -1.99
CA MET A 640 19.56 3.37 -1.19
C MET A 640 20.53 2.32 -1.74
N ALA A 641 20.02 1.23 -2.31
CA ALA A 641 20.84 0.27 -3.07
C ALA A 641 21.45 0.93 -4.32
N ILE A 642 20.65 1.67 -5.08
CA ILE A 642 21.10 2.38 -6.29
C ILE A 642 22.11 3.49 -5.93
N ARG A 643 21.86 4.23 -4.85
CA ARG A 643 22.80 5.20 -4.28
C ARG A 643 24.15 4.56 -4.00
N GLU A 644 24.16 3.37 -3.41
CA GLU A 644 25.38 2.64 -3.07
C GLU A 644 26.18 2.27 -4.32
N VAL A 645 25.52 1.81 -5.39
CA VAL A 645 26.18 1.46 -6.67
C VAL A 645 26.73 2.68 -7.38
N MET A 646 25.93 3.74 -7.47
CA MET A 646 26.31 4.94 -8.23
C MET A 646 27.28 5.84 -7.46
N LYS A 647 27.36 5.71 -6.13
CA LYS A 647 28.00 6.67 -5.22
C LYS A 647 27.53 8.11 -5.43
N MET A 648 26.27 8.26 -5.81
CA MET A 648 25.63 9.54 -6.13
C MET A 648 24.30 9.68 -5.41
N SER A 649 23.92 10.93 -5.14
CA SER A 649 22.62 11.26 -4.56
C SER A 649 21.48 10.76 -5.44
N THR A 650 20.41 10.27 -4.80
CA THR A 650 19.20 9.81 -5.50
C THR A 650 18.06 10.83 -5.46
N SER A 651 18.41 12.10 -5.24
CA SER A 651 17.41 13.18 -5.19
C SER A 651 16.69 13.34 -6.53
N VAL A 652 15.38 13.60 -6.47
CA VAL A 652 14.55 13.78 -7.66
C VAL A 652 15.03 14.98 -8.48
N SER A 653 15.45 16.05 -7.81
CA SER A 653 15.99 17.25 -8.44
C SER A 653 17.25 16.96 -9.25
N LEU A 654 18.18 16.17 -8.70
CA LEU A 654 19.40 15.77 -9.40
C LEU A 654 19.06 14.95 -10.64
N HIS A 655 18.29 13.87 -10.51
CA HIS A 655 17.95 13.04 -11.67
C HIS A 655 17.10 13.76 -12.72
N LYS A 656 16.30 14.77 -12.33
CA LYS A 656 15.61 15.65 -13.28
C LYS A 656 16.61 16.48 -14.09
N LEU A 657 17.66 17.01 -13.44
CA LEU A 657 18.75 17.73 -14.11
C LEU A 657 19.58 16.80 -15.00
N LEU A 658 19.84 15.56 -14.59
CA LEU A 658 20.58 14.58 -15.39
C LEU A 658 19.79 14.10 -16.62
N SER A 659 18.45 14.20 -16.59
CA SER A 659 17.56 13.80 -17.69
C SER A 659 17.31 14.92 -18.72
N GLN A 660 17.76 16.15 -18.43
CA GLN A 660 17.69 17.32 -19.31
C GLN A 660 19.00 17.43 -20.08
#